data_AF-A0A1I5RGL0-F1
#
_entry.id   AF-A0A1I5RGL0-F1
#
_cell.length_a   1.000
_cell.length_b   1.000
_cell.length_c   1.000
_cell.angle_alpha   90.00
_cell.angle_beta   90.00
_cell.angle_gamma   90.00
#
_symmetry.space_group_name_H-M   'P 1'
#
loop_
_entity.id
_entity.type
_entity.pdbx_description
1 polymer ?
#
loop_
_entity_poly.entity_id
_entity_poly.type
_entity_poly.pdbx_seq_one_letter_code
_entity_poly.pdbx_strand_id
1 'polypeptide(L)'
;MSDATVATRASEDRGTPQQVDVAVVGAGFAGLYLLHRLRQAGLSAVGLDEAGDVGGTWYWNRYPGARCDIQTIDYSYTFDPELDTAWTWSEKYATQPEILRYLGFVADRYDLRRDIRFNTKVTEAKWDEKTERWLITTNNGAPVSCRHYIMATGCLSAPKPPEIDGVKDFEGEVYFTGRWPHDGVNLAGKRVAVIGTGSSGIQSIPVIAEQAAHLTVFQRTPNFALPAHNGPSPSDRKELFQSDRAAYRAQARQSMAGVPYPQQTEVSWQLSDAERRERFERAWAAGDLVHILSQLWADQAVDLDGNRIVQDLIREKIRAAVNDPETAAALMPDDHPFGAKRPCLETNYYTTYNRPNVTLVNLRQEPIKAITASGITTGKRNFDVDVIVFATGFDAMTGAIRAVHPITGRGGKSLSDVWAHGPQSYLGLTVEGFPNFFMITGPGSPSVLSNMAVSIEQHVDWVVDRLTALRDAGFTTIEPTPTAQAGWNRHMADCSMLTLHRLANTWYTGANVPGKAQGLMPYTGGVGPYRSICDEVVSRGMLGFRLAGPNVATQCNDGEVVRLQPDVRLVLNLLESLNLPPIESMGAIGARAFVNEFNKSRPAGRPIGEIVDGRLPGADGPLPYRLYKPATPGPHPVVVYFHGGGWVLGDEQSDEPFCRDMVRRTGMMFVSVGYRHAPEHRFPAAAEDGYAATRWISEHLAELGGIQGPVLVAGWSAGGNIAAVTCQLARDRGGPEISGQLLVCPVTDCSFDRPSYNDNASGYFLTRSLMYWFWDLYCSPDDRTDPRVSPLRGKVAGLPPAFVVTCEFDPLRDEGIAYAEAMAAAGVPVEQLRAHGHFHSSFAMVDVVITGVQGRMQMAEALRRFAGIPPEVRRGDESSHGLASPGHKIAAAAS
;
A
#
# COMPACT_ATOMS: atom_id res chain seq x y z
N MET A 1 38.91 3.26 32.08
CA MET A 1 40.35 3.13 32.41
C MET A 1 41.06 2.48 31.22
N SER A 2 42.04 3.21 30.68
CA SER A 2 43.07 2.89 29.67
C SER A 2 42.81 1.82 28.59
N ASP A 3 42.46 2.31 27.39
CA ASP A 3 42.83 1.75 26.10
C ASP A 3 44.36 1.73 25.93
N ALA A 4 44.97 0.54 25.89
CA ALA A 4 46.23 0.25 25.18
C ALA A 4 46.69 -1.19 25.47
N THR A 5 45.97 -2.21 25.02
CA THR A 5 46.51 -3.57 24.73
C THR A 5 45.48 -4.44 24.01
N VAL A 6 45.02 -4.01 22.84
CA VAL A 6 44.33 -4.89 21.88
C VAL A 6 44.99 -4.71 20.51
N ALA A 7 46.25 -5.11 20.42
CA ALA A 7 46.88 -5.38 19.15
C ALA A 7 47.62 -6.71 19.31
N THR A 8 47.40 -7.61 18.35
CA THR A 8 48.04 -8.92 18.18
C THR A 8 47.64 -10.02 19.16
N ARG A 9 46.41 -10.52 19.05
CA ARG A 9 46.04 -11.94 19.29
C ARG A 9 44.63 -12.24 18.76
N ALA A 10 44.55 -12.58 17.47
CA ALA A 10 43.45 -13.35 16.87
C ALA A 10 43.79 -13.70 15.40
N SER A 11 44.91 -14.41 15.20
CA SER A 11 45.16 -15.15 13.95
C SER A 11 45.32 -16.65 14.28
N GLU A 12 44.47 -17.15 15.16
CA GLU A 12 44.47 -18.57 15.56
C GLU A 12 43.20 -19.23 15.03
N ASP A 13 43.43 -20.07 14.01
CA ASP A 13 42.60 -21.17 13.52
C ASP A 13 41.13 -20.85 13.13
N ARG A 14 40.92 -20.30 11.92
CA ARG A 14 39.61 -20.43 11.26
C ARG A 14 39.49 -21.87 10.77
N GLY A 15 39.07 -22.77 11.67
CA GLY A 15 38.87 -24.18 11.37
C GLY A 15 38.04 -24.42 10.10
N THR A 16 38.13 -25.62 9.54
CA THR A 16 37.43 -26.02 8.31
C THR A 16 35.96 -25.61 8.36
N PRO A 17 35.43 -24.90 7.33
CA PRO A 17 34.03 -24.46 7.34
C PRO A 17 33.07 -25.63 7.51
N GLN A 18 32.06 -25.49 8.38
CA GLN A 18 30.98 -26.45 8.48
C GLN A 18 30.21 -26.46 7.16
N GLN A 19 30.04 -27.62 6.56
CA GLN A 19 29.27 -27.81 5.33
C GLN A 19 27.83 -28.19 5.68
N VAL A 20 26.86 -27.40 5.21
CA VAL A 20 25.43 -27.68 5.33
C VAL A 20 24.69 -27.34 4.04
N ASP A 21 23.44 -27.74 3.89
CA ASP A 21 22.60 -27.29 2.76
C ASP A 21 22.14 -25.85 3.00
N VAL A 22 21.69 -25.54 4.23
CA VAL A 22 21.07 -24.26 4.56
C VAL A 22 21.67 -23.63 5.82
N ALA A 23 22.04 -22.36 5.74
CA ALA A 23 22.34 -21.56 6.93
C ALA A 23 21.18 -20.60 7.21
N VAL A 24 20.68 -20.61 8.45
CA VAL A 24 19.59 -19.76 8.93
C VAL A 24 20.16 -18.78 9.95
N VAL A 25 19.96 -17.48 9.75
CA VAL A 25 20.41 -16.45 10.71
C VAL A 25 19.23 -15.89 11.47
N GLY A 26 19.20 -16.13 12.77
CA GLY A 26 18.12 -15.82 13.69
C GLY A 26 17.38 -17.06 14.21
N ALA A 27 17.09 -17.08 15.51
CA ALA A 27 16.39 -18.12 16.27
C ALA A 27 15.11 -17.57 16.92
N GLY A 28 14.46 -16.60 16.27
CA GLY A 28 13.09 -16.18 16.57
C GLY A 28 12.04 -17.07 15.91
N PHE A 29 10.79 -16.59 15.81
CA PHE A 29 9.68 -17.32 15.19
C PHE A 29 10.03 -17.91 13.81
N ALA A 30 10.66 -17.13 12.93
CA ALA A 30 11.02 -17.59 11.60
C ALA A 30 12.11 -18.67 11.63
N GLY A 31 13.16 -18.47 12.43
CA GLY A 31 14.29 -19.39 12.53
C GLY A 31 13.90 -20.77 13.05
N LEU A 32 13.10 -20.80 14.13
CA LEU A 32 12.63 -22.07 14.70
C LEU A 32 11.77 -22.86 13.70
N TYR A 33 10.86 -22.19 12.99
CA TYR A 33 10.02 -22.87 12.01
C TYR A 33 10.80 -23.31 10.77
N LEU A 34 11.76 -22.51 10.30
CA LEU A 34 12.68 -22.91 9.23
C LEU A 34 13.43 -24.20 9.60
N LEU A 35 14.07 -24.25 10.78
CA LEU A 35 14.84 -25.42 11.20
C LEU A 35 13.96 -26.66 11.34
N HIS A 36 12.72 -26.50 11.81
CA HIS A 36 11.73 -27.58 11.84
C HIS A 36 11.44 -28.12 10.43
N ARG A 37 11.07 -27.22 9.50
CA ARG A 37 10.68 -27.59 8.13
C ARG A 37 11.84 -28.10 7.28
N LEU A 38 13.02 -27.51 7.39
CA LEU A 38 14.23 -27.95 6.68
C LEU A 38 14.61 -29.38 7.09
N ARG A 39 14.54 -29.69 8.38
CA ARG A 39 14.80 -31.04 8.89
C ARG A 39 13.76 -32.05 8.41
N GLN A 40 12.48 -31.68 8.39
CA GLN A 40 11.43 -32.53 7.80
C GLN A 40 11.65 -32.77 6.31
N ALA A 41 12.18 -31.78 5.58
CA ALA A 41 12.54 -31.90 4.17
C ALA A 41 13.85 -32.68 3.94
N GLY A 42 14.56 -33.10 4.99
CA GLY A 42 15.82 -33.83 4.91
C GLY A 42 17.02 -32.97 4.49
N LEU A 43 16.94 -31.64 4.65
CA LEU A 43 18.05 -30.72 4.38
C LEU A 43 18.87 -30.51 5.65
N SER A 44 20.20 -30.62 5.52
CA SER A 44 21.11 -30.27 6.61
C SER A 44 21.11 -28.76 6.84
N ALA A 45 20.94 -28.33 8.09
CA ALA A 45 20.82 -26.92 8.43
C ALA A 45 21.59 -26.55 9.69
N VAL A 46 22.00 -25.29 9.78
CA VAL A 46 22.51 -24.69 11.03
C VAL A 46 21.85 -23.33 11.25
N GLY A 47 21.35 -23.11 12.46
CA GLY A 47 20.88 -21.82 12.95
C GLY A 47 22.04 -21.04 13.60
N LEU A 48 22.12 -19.74 13.35
CA LEU A 48 23.11 -18.84 13.94
C LEU A 48 22.38 -17.68 14.61
N ASP A 49 22.59 -17.46 15.92
CA ASP A 49 22.01 -16.31 16.63
C ASP A 49 23.01 -15.67 17.60
N GLU A 50 22.99 -14.34 17.69
CA GLU A 50 23.75 -13.56 18.67
C GLU A 50 23.22 -13.78 20.09
N ALA A 51 21.94 -14.14 20.24
CA ALA A 51 21.31 -14.44 21.51
C ALA A 51 21.88 -15.72 22.15
N GLY A 52 21.80 -15.81 23.48
CA GLY A 52 22.20 -16.97 24.25
C GLY A 52 21.16 -18.09 24.30
N ASP A 53 19.93 -17.84 23.83
CA ASP A 53 18.85 -18.82 23.68
C ASP A 53 17.87 -18.35 22.59
N VAL A 54 16.86 -19.16 22.30
CA VAL A 54 15.80 -18.89 21.32
C VAL A 54 14.91 -17.71 21.75
N GLY A 55 14.14 -17.18 20.79
CA GLY A 55 13.04 -16.25 21.07
C GLY A 55 13.09 -14.95 20.27
N GLY A 56 14.23 -14.59 19.69
CA GLY A 56 14.39 -13.39 18.87
C GLY A 56 13.94 -12.13 19.60
N THR A 57 12.94 -11.41 19.05
CA THR A 57 12.32 -10.23 19.68
C THR A 57 12.01 -10.47 21.16
N TRP A 58 11.46 -11.63 21.51
CA TRP A 58 11.03 -11.97 22.86
C TRP A 58 12.19 -12.40 23.77
N TYR A 59 13.37 -12.67 23.23
CA TYR A 59 14.59 -12.83 24.02
C TYR A 59 15.14 -11.46 24.45
N TRP A 60 15.17 -10.49 23.53
CA TRP A 60 15.84 -9.19 23.72
C TRP A 60 14.99 -8.12 24.42
N ASN A 61 13.69 -8.05 24.14
CA ASN A 61 12.81 -6.97 24.59
C ASN A 61 12.21 -7.24 25.98
N ARG A 62 13.04 -7.30 27.02
CA ARG A 62 12.64 -7.62 28.40
C ARG A 62 12.26 -6.40 29.25
N TYR A 63 12.01 -5.26 28.62
CA TYR A 63 11.62 -4.05 29.34
C TYR A 63 10.29 -4.24 30.07
N PRO A 64 10.07 -3.55 31.20
CA PRO A 64 8.84 -3.70 31.97
C PRO A 64 7.61 -3.34 31.13
N GLY A 65 6.60 -4.21 31.10
CA GLY A 65 5.36 -4.00 30.33
C GLY A 65 5.39 -4.53 28.89
N ALA A 66 6.51 -5.09 28.41
CA ALA A 66 6.60 -5.65 27.06
C ALA A 66 5.52 -6.70 26.76
N ARG A 67 4.74 -6.47 25.71
CA ARG A 67 3.54 -7.27 25.36
C ARG A 67 3.28 -7.29 23.85
N CYS A 68 2.65 -8.35 23.37
CA CYS A 68 2.13 -8.42 22.00
C CYS A 68 0.89 -7.52 21.82
N ASP A 69 0.66 -7.03 20.60
CA ASP A 69 -0.52 -6.25 20.22
C ASP A 69 -1.50 -7.01 19.31
N ILE A 70 -1.23 -8.30 19.07
CA ILE A 70 -2.12 -9.26 18.41
C ILE A 70 -2.62 -10.24 19.48
N GLN A 71 -3.91 -10.59 19.42
CA GLN A 71 -4.49 -11.52 20.38
C GLN A 71 -3.78 -12.88 20.31
N THR A 72 -3.61 -13.54 21.45
CA THR A 72 -2.88 -14.81 21.59
C THR A 72 -3.43 -15.94 20.72
N ILE A 73 -4.74 -15.91 20.45
CA ILE A 73 -5.40 -16.86 19.54
C ILE A 73 -4.85 -16.76 18.11
N ASP A 74 -4.42 -15.58 17.68
CA ASP A 74 -3.86 -15.33 16.35
C ASP A 74 -2.32 -15.32 16.36
N TYR A 75 -1.67 -14.91 17.44
CA TYR A 75 -0.22 -14.78 17.55
C TYR A 75 0.46 -16.06 18.07
N SER A 76 0.36 -17.14 17.28
CA SER A 76 0.96 -18.45 17.57
C SER A 76 1.25 -19.20 16.27
N TYR A 77 2.04 -20.27 16.35
CA TYR A 77 2.20 -21.18 15.21
C TYR A 77 0.90 -21.93 14.93
N THR A 78 0.65 -22.20 13.66
CA THR A 78 -0.56 -22.88 13.16
C THR A 78 -0.24 -24.18 12.42
N PHE A 79 1.04 -24.44 12.12
CA PHE A 79 1.52 -25.62 11.37
C PHE A 79 1.25 -26.96 12.06
N ASP A 80 1.26 -27.01 13.40
CA ASP A 80 0.89 -28.19 14.19
C ASP A 80 -0.36 -27.88 15.02
N PRO A 81 -1.53 -28.47 14.69
CA PRO A 81 -2.75 -28.33 15.46
C PRO A 81 -2.65 -28.79 16.93
N GLU A 82 -1.72 -29.68 17.28
CA GLU A 82 -1.55 -30.12 18.67
C GLU A 82 -1.06 -28.97 19.58
N LEU A 83 -0.36 -27.97 19.02
CA LEU A 83 0.12 -26.80 19.77
C LEU A 83 -1.02 -25.99 20.40
N ASP A 84 -2.20 -25.97 19.77
CA ASP A 84 -3.37 -25.24 20.28
C ASP A 84 -3.91 -25.86 21.59
N THR A 85 -3.64 -27.15 21.83
CA THR A 85 -4.06 -27.88 23.05
C THR A 85 -2.91 -28.09 24.04
N ALA A 86 -1.67 -28.18 23.54
CA ALA A 86 -0.49 -28.39 24.37
C ALA A 86 -0.03 -27.12 25.09
N TRP A 87 -0.47 -25.94 24.63
CA TRP A 87 -0.16 -24.66 25.25
C TRP A 87 -1.41 -23.87 25.61
N THR A 88 -1.48 -23.37 26.83
CA THR A 88 -2.59 -22.53 27.32
C THR A 88 -2.09 -21.13 27.60
N TRP A 89 -2.60 -20.16 26.84
CA TRP A 89 -2.32 -18.74 27.06
C TRP A 89 -3.09 -18.20 28.27
N SER A 90 -2.40 -17.40 29.09
CA SER A 90 -2.95 -16.83 30.33
C SER A 90 -3.87 -15.63 30.11
N GLU A 91 -3.75 -14.94 28.98
CA GLU A 91 -4.39 -13.65 28.73
C GLU A 91 -4.65 -13.38 27.23
N LYS A 92 -5.45 -12.34 26.95
CA LYS A 92 -5.85 -11.87 25.61
C LYS A 92 -4.63 -11.48 24.78
N TYR A 93 -3.70 -10.73 25.37
CA TYR A 93 -2.45 -10.30 24.73
C TYR A 93 -1.28 -10.77 25.57
N ALA A 94 -0.51 -11.77 25.14
CA ALA A 94 0.55 -12.34 25.98
C ALA A 94 1.70 -11.36 26.27
N THR A 95 2.20 -11.39 27.50
CA THR A 95 3.44 -10.71 27.89
C THR A 95 4.69 -11.34 27.24
N GLN A 96 5.78 -10.57 27.17
CA GLN A 96 7.07 -11.07 26.68
C GLN A 96 7.54 -12.37 27.37
N PRO A 97 7.52 -12.51 28.71
CA PRO A 97 7.98 -13.73 29.35
C PRO A 97 7.15 -14.96 28.95
N GLU A 98 5.84 -14.81 28.72
CA GLU A 98 4.98 -15.91 28.29
C GLU A 98 5.29 -16.34 26.86
N ILE A 99 5.46 -15.40 25.95
CA ILE A 99 5.79 -15.71 24.55
C ILE A 99 7.19 -16.34 24.45
N LEU A 100 8.16 -15.87 25.25
CA LEU A 100 9.47 -16.50 25.33
C LEU A 100 9.38 -17.96 25.81
N ARG A 101 8.55 -18.25 26.83
CA ARG A 101 8.31 -19.63 27.28
C ARG A 101 7.64 -20.48 26.20
N TYR A 102 6.67 -19.92 25.46
CA TYR A 102 6.03 -20.62 24.34
C TYR A 102 7.05 -21.00 23.26
N LEU A 103 7.92 -20.08 22.85
CA LEU A 103 8.96 -20.36 21.86
C LEU A 103 10.01 -21.36 22.39
N GLY A 104 10.33 -21.29 23.68
CA GLY A 104 11.17 -22.29 24.35
C GLY A 104 10.54 -23.67 24.34
N PHE A 105 9.24 -23.77 24.66
CA PHE A 105 8.45 -24.99 24.59
C PHE A 105 8.44 -25.59 23.18
N VAL A 106 8.23 -24.78 22.14
CA VAL A 106 8.28 -25.22 20.74
C VAL A 106 9.69 -25.71 20.39
N ALA A 107 10.72 -24.98 20.79
CA ALA A 107 12.11 -25.36 20.54
C ALA A 107 12.48 -26.71 21.20
N ASP A 108 11.98 -26.99 22.40
CA ASP A 108 12.19 -28.27 23.09
C ASP A 108 11.35 -29.40 22.49
N ARG A 109 10.06 -29.16 22.24
CA ARG A 109 9.12 -30.14 21.67
C ARG A 109 9.63 -30.72 20.35
N TYR A 110 10.27 -29.88 19.55
CA TYR A 110 10.82 -30.29 18.26
C TYR A 110 12.34 -30.49 18.29
N ASP A 111 13.01 -30.48 19.44
CA ASP A 111 14.46 -30.65 19.57
C ASP A 111 15.24 -29.78 18.57
N LEU A 112 14.94 -28.47 18.56
CA LEU A 112 15.49 -27.50 17.61
C LEU A 112 16.82 -26.90 18.06
N ARG A 113 17.07 -26.84 19.37
CA ARG A 113 18.27 -26.20 19.95
C ARG A 113 19.57 -26.85 19.50
N ARG A 114 19.57 -28.16 19.25
CA ARG A 114 20.76 -28.89 18.77
C ARG A 114 21.28 -28.39 17.42
N ASP A 115 20.40 -27.81 16.61
CA ASP A 115 20.72 -27.33 15.27
C ASP A 115 21.13 -25.84 15.28
N ILE A 116 21.22 -25.21 16.47
CA ILE A 116 21.47 -23.77 16.65
C ILE A 116 22.81 -23.52 17.36
N ARG A 117 23.59 -22.57 16.83
CA ARG A 117 24.74 -21.99 17.49
C ARG A 117 24.36 -20.64 18.09
N PHE A 118 24.21 -20.61 19.41
CA PHE A 118 23.98 -19.38 20.18
C PHE A 118 25.27 -18.59 20.37
N ASN A 119 25.13 -17.33 20.82
CA ASN A 119 26.25 -16.40 21.01
C ASN A 119 27.18 -16.31 19.79
N THR A 120 26.59 -16.45 18.60
CA THR A 120 27.29 -16.54 17.31
C THR A 120 26.67 -15.55 16.33
N LYS A 121 27.37 -14.45 16.10
CA LYS A 121 26.96 -13.40 15.17
C LYS A 121 27.61 -13.60 13.82
N VAL A 122 26.82 -13.52 12.76
CA VAL A 122 27.33 -13.45 11.39
C VAL A 122 27.90 -12.05 11.12
N THR A 123 29.11 -11.98 10.58
CA THR A 123 29.82 -10.73 10.32
C THR A 123 29.94 -10.42 8.83
N GLU A 124 30.08 -11.44 7.99
CA GLU A 124 30.24 -11.32 6.54
C GLU A 124 29.62 -12.55 5.84
N ALA A 125 29.13 -12.37 4.61
CA ALA A 125 28.70 -13.47 3.74
C ALA A 125 29.12 -13.23 2.29
N LYS A 126 29.64 -14.26 1.62
CA LYS A 126 30.12 -14.17 0.23
C LYS A 126 29.67 -15.36 -0.62
N TRP A 127 29.08 -15.07 -1.77
CA TRP A 127 28.79 -16.05 -2.80
C TRP A 127 30.07 -16.47 -3.54
N ASP A 128 30.28 -17.77 -3.68
CA ASP A 128 31.33 -18.36 -4.50
C ASP A 128 30.72 -19.01 -5.74
N GLU A 129 30.98 -18.40 -6.88
CA GLU A 129 30.51 -18.88 -8.19
C GLU A 129 31.04 -20.26 -8.57
N LYS A 130 32.24 -20.62 -8.13
CA LYS A 130 32.85 -21.89 -8.53
C LYS A 130 32.20 -23.08 -7.85
N THR A 131 31.80 -22.88 -6.60
CA THR A 131 31.18 -23.92 -5.79
C THR A 131 29.66 -23.79 -5.73
N GLU A 132 29.11 -22.67 -6.21
CA GLU A 132 27.71 -22.25 -6.12
C GLU A 132 27.20 -22.24 -4.66
N ARG A 133 28.04 -21.77 -3.73
CA ARG A 133 27.78 -21.78 -2.29
C ARG A 133 28.06 -20.43 -1.66
N TRP A 134 27.39 -20.16 -0.55
CA TRP A 134 27.71 -19.07 0.35
C TRP A 134 28.78 -19.51 1.35
N LEU A 135 29.76 -18.63 1.59
CA LEU A 135 30.68 -18.70 2.73
C LEU A 135 30.27 -17.61 3.73
N ILE A 136 29.92 -18.03 4.94
CA ILE A 136 29.42 -17.18 6.03
C ILE A 136 30.46 -17.14 7.14
N THR A 137 30.96 -15.95 7.43
CA THR A 137 31.91 -15.70 8.52
C THR A 137 31.15 -15.33 9.78
N THR A 138 31.58 -15.90 10.90
CA THR A 138 31.03 -15.62 12.24
C THR A 138 32.08 -14.94 13.12
N ASN A 139 31.63 -14.20 14.14
CA ASN A 139 32.51 -13.61 15.15
C ASN A 139 33.11 -14.66 16.11
N ASN A 140 32.46 -15.82 16.22
CA ASN A 140 32.81 -16.92 17.09
C ASN A 140 32.49 -18.25 16.39
N GLY A 141 33.29 -19.28 16.65
CA GLY A 141 33.17 -20.60 16.02
C GLY A 141 33.64 -20.66 14.56
N ALA A 142 33.54 -21.85 13.97
CA ALA A 142 33.96 -22.08 12.59
C ALA A 142 33.01 -21.42 11.57
N PRO A 143 33.52 -20.87 10.45
CA PRO A 143 32.70 -20.40 9.33
C PRO A 143 31.75 -21.48 8.82
N VAL A 144 30.68 -21.07 8.12
CA VAL A 144 29.70 -21.99 7.53
C VAL A 144 29.74 -21.85 6.01
N SER A 145 29.80 -22.98 5.30
CA SER A 145 29.57 -23.03 3.86
C SER A 145 28.24 -23.70 3.57
N CYS A 146 27.34 -23.01 2.87
CA CYS A 146 25.98 -23.49 2.60
C CYS A 146 25.54 -23.25 1.16
N ARG A 147 24.57 -24.03 0.67
CA ARG A 147 23.98 -23.83 -0.66
C ARG A 147 22.99 -22.65 -0.63
N HIS A 148 22.16 -22.61 0.41
CA HIS A 148 21.13 -21.60 0.61
C HIS A 148 21.38 -20.81 1.89
N TYR A 149 21.25 -19.49 1.80
CA TYR A 149 21.49 -18.56 2.89
C TYR A 149 20.20 -17.81 3.21
N ILE A 150 19.63 -18.03 4.40
CA ILE A 150 18.32 -17.50 4.79
C ILE A 150 18.45 -16.55 5.98
N MET A 151 18.06 -15.30 5.76
CA MET A 151 17.99 -14.25 6.79
C MET A 151 16.62 -14.28 7.47
N ALA A 152 16.58 -14.87 8.67
CA ALA A 152 15.45 -14.87 9.58
C ALA A 152 15.67 -13.86 10.74
N THR A 153 16.36 -12.76 10.45
CA THR A 153 16.90 -11.80 11.43
C THR A 153 15.85 -10.89 12.07
N GLY A 154 14.59 -10.96 11.61
CA GLY A 154 13.50 -10.11 12.08
C GLY A 154 13.57 -8.67 11.54
N CYS A 155 12.44 -7.97 11.61
CA CYS A 155 12.27 -6.62 11.06
C CYS A 155 12.54 -5.49 12.07
N LEU A 156 12.61 -5.81 13.36
CA LEU A 156 12.75 -4.85 14.46
C LEU A 156 13.78 -5.39 15.46
N SER A 157 15.01 -5.60 14.99
CA SER A 157 16.06 -6.33 15.71
C SER A 157 17.41 -5.62 15.76
N ALA A 158 17.59 -4.51 15.03
CA ALA A 158 18.76 -3.64 15.13
C ALA A 158 18.39 -2.35 15.89
N PRO A 159 18.61 -2.25 17.22
CA PRO A 159 18.32 -1.04 17.98
C PRO A 159 19.05 0.17 17.42
N LYS A 160 18.41 1.33 17.46
CA LYS A 160 19.07 2.57 17.05
C LYS A 160 20.14 2.97 18.07
N PRO A 161 21.30 3.49 17.62
CA PRO A 161 22.21 4.17 18.53
C PRO A 161 21.56 5.44 19.10
N PRO A 162 22.01 5.93 20.27
CA PRO A 162 21.63 7.26 20.75
C PRO A 162 22.02 8.34 19.74
N GLU A 163 21.06 9.18 19.36
CA GLU A 163 21.25 10.30 18.43
C GLU A 163 21.32 11.65 19.17
N ILE A 164 21.82 11.63 20.40
CA ILE A 164 21.91 12.81 21.28
C ILE A 164 23.35 12.95 21.77
N ASP A 165 23.90 14.14 21.62
CA ASP A 165 25.26 14.42 22.08
C ASP A 165 25.38 14.28 23.61
N GLY A 166 26.54 13.81 24.07
CA GLY A 166 26.87 13.71 25.49
C GLY A 166 26.38 12.45 26.21
N VAL A 167 25.72 11.51 25.51
CA VAL A 167 25.25 10.24 26.12
C VAL A 167 26.39 9.45 26.78
N LYS A 168 27.58 9.45 26.17
CA LYS A 168 28.78 8.78 26.68
C LYS A 168 29.34 9.44 27.97
N ASP A 169 28.95 10.68 28.24
CA ASP A 169 29.44 11.48 29.35
C ASP A 169 28.49 11.40 30.57
N PHE A 170 27.32 10.76 30.43
CA PHE A 170 26.35 10.55 31.50
C PHE A 170 26.90 9.56 32.54
N GLU A 171 26.89 9.93 33.82
CA GLU A 171 27.42 9.11 34.92
C GLU A 171 26.38 8.13 35.49
N GLY A 172 25.11 8.30 35.14
CA GLY A 172 24.03 7.40 35.53
C GLY A 172 23.87 6.17 34.63
N GLU A 173 22.77 5.45 34.80
CA GLU A 173 22.51 4.21 34.06
C GLU A 173 21.77 4.47 32.74
N VAL A 174 22.21 3.82 31.66
CA VAL A 174 21.59 3.92 30.33
C VAL A 174 21.03 2.57 29.91
N TYR A 175 19.75 2.55 29.55
CA TYR A 175 19.06 1.35 29.08
C TYR A 175 18.39 1.57 27.73
N PHE A 176 18.35 0.52 26.92
CA PHE A 176 17.57 0.48 25.68
C PHE A 176 16.50 -0.58 25.81
N THR A 177 15.26 -0.23 25.48
CA THR A 177 14.14 -1.18 25.49
C THR A 177 14.44 -2.43 24.65
N GLY A 178 15.09 -2.27 23.49
CA GLY A 178 15.48 -3.40 22.61
C GLY A 178 16.67 -4.24 23.08
N ARG A 179 17.34 -3.90 24.20
CA ARG A 179 18.48 -4.64 24.79
C ARG A 179 18.40 -4.57 26.32
N TRP A 180 17.22 -4.83 26.87
CA TRP A 180 17.00 -4.70 28.31
C TRP A 180 17.75 -5.80 29.09
N PRO A 181 18.37 -5.48 30.25
CA PRO A 181 19.07 -6.48 31.05
C PRO A 181 18.18 -7.67 31.45
N HIS A 182 18.78 -8.85 31.48
CA HIS A 182 18.06 -10.11 31.75
C HIS A 182 17.62 -10.26 33.20
N ASP A 183 18.43 -9.77 34.14
CA ASP A 183 18.17 -9.85 35.58
C ASP A 183 17.21 -8.76 36.07
N GLY A 184 16.67 -7.96 35.15
CA GLY A 184 15.84 -6.79 35.44
C GLY A 184 16.65 -5.57 35.84
N VAL A 185 15.94 -4.47 36.11
CA VAL A 185 16.53 -3.19 36.52
C VAL A 185 15.72 -2.66 37.69
N ASN A 186 16.41 -2.24 38.76
CA ASN A 186 15.75 -1.59 39.89
C ASN A 186 15.63 -0.08 39.63
N LEU A 187 14.39 0.40 39.46
CA LEU A 187 14.07 1.81 39.26
C LEU A 187 13.48 2.48 40.51
N ALA A 188 13.29 1.73 41.60
CA ALA A 188 12.71 2.24 42.83
C ALA A 188 13.55 3.39 43.41
N GLY A 189 12.89 4.50 43.73
CA GLY A 189 13.54 5.67 44.32
C GLY A 189 14.38 6.51 43.34
N LYS A 190 14.50 6.11 42.07
CA LYS A 190 15.32 6.81 41.06
C LYS A 190 14.52 7.87 40.30
N ARG A 191 15.22 8.87 39.79
CA ARG A 191 14.73 9.84 38.80
C ARG A 191 15.02 9.28 37.41
N VAL A 192 13.98 8.98 36.66
CA VAL A 192 14.09 8.27 35.39
C VAL A 192 13.68 9.18 34.24
N ALA A 193 14.48 9.23 33.18
CA ALA A 193 14.10 9.78 31.89
C ALA A 193 13.69 8.67 30.92
N VAL A 194 12.57 8.82 30.22
CA VAL A 194 12.22 7.98 29.07
C VAL A 194 12.21 8.84 27.81
N ILE A 195 13.01 8.47 26.81
CA ILE A 195 13.07 9.17 25.52
C ILE A 195 12.40 8.31 24.45
N GLY A 196 11.28 8.82 23.91
CA GLY A 196 10.48 8.15 22.88
C GLY A 196 9.17 7.58 23.42
N THR A 197 8.09 7.81 22.66
CA THR A 197 6.71 7.41 23.00
C THR A 197 6.09 6.54 21.91
N GLY A 198 6.92 5.70 21.26
CA GLY A 198 6.43 4.58 20.45
C GLY A 198 5.89 3.45 21.33
N SER A 199 5.52 2.31 20.72
CA SER A 199 4.93 1.17 21.45
C SER A 199 5.73 0.74 22.68
N SER A 200 7.07 0.62 22.57
CA SER A 200 7.92 0.27 23.71
C SER A 200 7.84 1.30 24.85
N GLY A 201 7.83 2.60 24.52
CA GLY A 201 7.67 3.66 25.50
C GLY A 201 6.30 3.63 26.16
N ILE A 202 5.24 3.56 25.35
CA ILE A 202 3.83 3.49 25.81
C ILE A 202 3.60 2.30 26.76
N GLN A 203 4.20 1.15 26.47
CA GLN A 203 4.12 -0.03 27.34
C GLN A 203 4.94 0.14 28.64
N SER A 204 6.13 0.73 28.57
CA SER A 204 7.02 0.83 29.73
C SER A 204 6.71 1.99 30.68
N ILE A 205 6.20 3.12 30.17
CA ILE A 205 6.00 4.36 30.93
C ILE A 205 5.12 4.15 32.16
N PRO A 206 3.94 3.48 32.07
CA PRO A 206 3.10 3.23 33.25
C PRO A 206 3.82 2.43 34.33
N VAL A 207 4.52 1.36 33.93
CA VAL A 207 5.20 0.45 34.87
C VAL A 207 6.44 1.12 35.49
N ILE A 208 7.14 1.97 34.73
CA ILE A 208 8.27 2.78 35.23
C ILE A 208 7.75 3.85 36.20
N ALA A 209 6.63 4.52 35.89
CA ALA A 209 6.04 5.56 36.73
C ALA A 209 5.58 5.06 38.10
N GLU A 210 5.20 3.78 38.19
CA GLU A 210 4.85 3.11 39.44
C GLU A 210 6.05 2.86 40.36
N GLN A 211 7.26 2.75 39.80
CA GLN A 211 8.49 2.44 40.55
C GLN A 211 9.34 3.68 40.84
N ALA A 212 9.49 4.57 39.85
CA ALA A 212 10.38 5.72 39.92
C ALA A 212 9.94 6.75 40.96
N ALA A 213 10.90 7.37 41.65
CA ALA A 213 10.62 8.55 42.48
C ALA A 213 10.07 9.71 41.64
N HIS A 214 10.61 9.90 40.44
CA HIS A 214 10.11 10.83 39.44
C HIS A 214 10.38 10.32 38.03
N LEU A 215 9.41 10.40 37.13
CA LEU A 215 9.55 10.04 35.72
C LEU A 215 9.40 11.29 34.84
N THR A 216 10.40 11.57 34.00
CA THR A 216 10.32 12.58 32.94
C THR A 216 10.25 11.89 31.58
N VAL A 217 9.17 12.11 30.83
CA VAL A 217 8.97 11.55 29.49
C VAL A 217 9.27 12.61 28.44
N PHE A 218 10.23 12.34 27.57
CA PHE A 218 10.60 13.20 26.45
C PHE A 218 9.93 12.70 25.17
N GLN A 219 8.86 13.39 24.77
CA GLN A 219 8.05 13.06 23.59
C GLN A 219 8.37 14.00 22.44
N ARG A 220 8.71 13.45 21.27
CA ARG A 220 8.81 14.24 20.03
C ARG A 220 7.50 14.32 19.29
N THR A 221 6.90 13.17 19.00
CA THR A 221 5.63 13.08 18.27
C THR A 221 4.72 12.15 19.06
N PRO A 222 3.54 12.60 19.53
CA PRO A 222 2.56 11.69 20.12
C PRO A 222 2.11 10.62 19.10
N ASN A 223 1.88 9.40 19.58
CA ASN A 223 1.30 8.32 18.77
C ASN A 223 -0.15 8.07 19.21
N PHE A 224 -0.98 7.60 18.28
CA PHE A 224 -2.29 7.07 18.63
C PHE A 224 -2.12 5.80 19.48
N ALA A 225 -2.67 5.81 20.69
CA ALA A 225 -2.71 4.66 21.57
C ALA A 225 -4.17 4.28 21.86
N LEU A 226 -4.47 3.00 21.77
CA LEU A 226 -5.80 2.43 21.96
C LEU A 226 -5.77 1.54 23.21
N PRO A 227 -6.85 1.50 24.01
CA PRO A 227 -6.86 0.69 25.21
C PRO A 227 -6.76 -0.78 24.85
N ALA A 228 -5.84 -1.50 25.50
CA ALA A 228 -5.73 -2.95 25.31
C ALA A 228 -6.92 -3.70 25.92
N HIS A 229 -7.48 -3.16 27.02
CA HIS A 229 -8.45 -3.85 27.89
C HIS A 229 -8.04 -5.31 28.11
N ASN A 230 -6.77 -5.50 28.47
CA ASN A 230 -6.19 -6.83 28.60
C ASN A 230 -6.81 -7.58 29.79
N GLY A 231 -6.96 -8.88 29.64
CA GLY A 231 -7.67 -9.76 30.55
C GLY A 231 -7.74 -11.17 29.95
N PRO A 232 -8.69 -12.03 30.35
CA PRO A 232 -8.91 -13.31 29.68
C PRO A 232 -9.21 -13.12 28.19
N SER A 233 -8.77 -14.06 27.34
CA SER A 233 -9.12 -13.96 25.90
C SER A 233 -10.64 -14.03 25.70
N PRO A 234 -11.21 -13.21 24.80
CA PRO A 234 -12.66 -13.12 24.55
C PRO A 234 -13.30 -14.48 24.23
N SER A 235 -14.47 -14.76 24.80
CA SER A 235 -15.16 -16.06 24.64
C SER A 235 -15.70 -16.24 23.22
N ASP A 236 -16.28 -15.20 22.64
CA ASP A 236 -16.79 -15.19 21.26
C ASP A 236 -15.69 -15.58 20.25
N ARG A 237 -14.49 -15.03 20.41
CA ARG A 237 -13.35 -15.33 19.53
C ARG A 237 -12.82 -16.75 19.73
N LYS A 238 -12.82 -17.25 20.97
CA LYS A 238 -12.48 -18.65 21.29
C LYS A 238 -13.48 -19.62 20.69
N GLU A 239 -14.77 -19.34 20.82
CA GLU A 239 -15.85 -20.17 20.27
C GLU A 239 -15.77 -20.24 18.74
N LEU A 240 -15.56 -19.12 18.05
CA LEU A 240 -15.35 -19.09 16.61
C LEU A 240 -14.17 -19.98 16.19
N PHE A 241 -13.03 -19.86 16.87
CA PHE A 241 -11.86 -20.68 16.59
C PHE A 241 -12.08 -22.17 16.87
N GLN A 242 -12.77 -22.52 17.96
CA GLN A 242 -13.03 -23.91 18.35
C GLN A 242 -14.11 -24.57 17.49
N SER A 243 -15.08 -23.80 16.98
CA SER A 243 -16.15 -24.31 16.12
C SER A 243 -15.62 -24.87 14.80
N ASP A 244 -14.68 -24.16 14.18
CA ASP A 244 -13.99 -24.60 12.97
C ASP A 244 -12.60 -23.95 12.88
N ARG A 245 -11.61 -24.63 13.48
CA ARG A 245 -10.21 -24.22 13.44
C ARG A 245 -9.70 -24.05 12.01
N ALA A 246 -10.09 -24.94 11.10
CA ALA A 246 -9.57 -24.95 9.74
C ALA A 246 -10.06 -23.73 8.97
N ALA A 247 -11.36 -23.44 9.03
CA ALA A 247 -11.95 -22.24 8.44
C ALA A 247 -11.39 -20.96 9.05
N TYR A 248 -11.25 -20.90 10.39
CA TYR A 248 -10.68 -19.74 11.08
C TYR A 248 -9.26 -19.41 10.59
N ARG A 249 -8.38 -20.42 10.56
CA ARG A 249 -7.00 -20.25 10.08
C ARG A 249 -6.94 -19.97 8.58
N ALA A 250 -7.85 -20.53 7.78
CA ALA A 250 -7.96 -20.23 6.35
C ALA A 250 -8.36 -18.76 6.12
N GLN A 251 -9.35 -18.27 6.87
CA GLN A 251 -9.78 -16.87 6.81
C GLN A 251 -8.65 -15.92 7.24
N ALA A 252 -7.90 -16.26 8.29
CA ALA A 252 -6.73 -15.48 8.71
C ALA A 252 -5.67 -15.40 7.60
N ARG A 253 -5.39 -16.51 6.90
CA ARG A 253 -4.45 -16.54 5.76
C ARG A 253 -4.92 -15.76 4.54
N GLN A 254 -6.23 -15.56 4.38
CA GLN A 254 -6.81 -14.83 3.26
C GLN A 254 -7.16 -13.36 3.57
N SER A 255 -7.02 -12.93 4.83
CA SER A 255 -7.39 -11.57 5.21
C SER A 255 -6.29 -10.54 4.91
N MET A 256 -6.61 -9.26 5.10
CA MET A 256 -5.67 -8.17 4.90
C MET A 256 -4.50 -8.20 5.90
N ALA A 257 -4.78 -8.47 7.18
CA ALA A 257 -3.80 -8.32 8.26
C ALA A 257 -3.33 -9.66 8.88
N GLY A 258 -3.72 -10.82 8.32
CA GLY A 258 -3.38 -12.12 8.94
C GLY A 258 -4.23 -12.44 10.17
N VAL A 259 -5.42 -11.83 10.26
CA VAL A 259 -6.39 -11.94 11.36
C VAL A 259 -7.79 -12.02 10.74
N PRO A 260 -8.67 -12.96 11.16
CA PRO A 260 -9.90 -13.30 10.45
C PRO A 260 -11.05 -12.32 10.69
N TYR A 261 -10.88 -11.07 10.27
CA TYR A 261 -11.95 -10.09 10.19
C TYR A 261 -12.53 -10.01 8.77
N PRO A 262 -13.85 -9.82 8.62
CA PRO A 262 -14.45 -9.61 7.31
C PRO A 262 -14.03 -8.26 6.73
N GLN A 263 -14.14 -8.12 5.41
CA GLN A 263 -13.94 -6.84 4.75
C GLN A 263 -15.16 -5.94 4.98
N GLN A 264 -14.91 -4.68 5.36
CA GLN A 264 -15.96 -3.67 5.45
C GLN A 264 -16.31 -3.12 4.07
N THR A 265 -17.61 -2.86 3.84
CA THR A 265 -18.12 -2.34 2.55
C THR A 265 -18.79 -0.98 2.68
N GLU A 266 -19.27 -0.61 3.88
CA GLU A 266 -19.87 0.70 4.12
C GLU A 266 -18.77 1.75 4.30
N VAL A 267 -18.91 2.89 3.63
CA VAL A 267 -17.97 4.01 3.72
C VAL A 267 -18.46 5.07 4.70
N SER A 268 -17.53 5.81 5.27
CA SER A 268 -17.75 6.78 6.35
C SER A 268 -18.92 7.72 6.07
N TRP A 269 -18.94 8.34 4.89
CA TRP A 269 -19.92 9.36 4.51
C TRP A 269 -21.34 8.80 4.24
N GLN A 270 -21.52 7.48 4.14
CA GLN A 270 -22.84 6.84 4.06
C GLN A 270 -23.48 6.64 5.44
N LEU A 271 -22.66 6.61 6.49
CA LEU A 271 -23.12 6.43 7.87
C LEU A 271 -23.53 7.77 8.48
N SER A 272 -24.56 7.76 9.31
CA SER A 272 -24.89 8.89 10.18
C SER A 272 -23.84 9.06 11.28
N ASP A 273 -23.76 10.26 11.86
CA ASP A 273 -22.84 10.52 12.99
C ASP A 273 -23.11 9.60 14.20
N ALA A 274 -24.37 9.22 14.42
CA ALA A 274 -24.77 8.30 15.48
C ALA A 274 -24.20 6.89 15.25
N GLU A 275 -24.32 6.36 14.02
CA GLU A 275 -23.79 5.04 13.66
C GLU A 275 -22.26 5.02 13.73
N ARG A 276 -21.59 6.07 13.22
CA ARG A 276 -20.13 6.19 13.31
C ARG A 276 -19.65 6.16 14.77
N ARG A 277 -20.33 6.92 15.64
CA ARG A 277 -20.01 6.96 17.07
C ARG A 277 -20.27 5.63 17.75
N GLU A 278 -21.40 4.97 17.48
CA GLU A 278 -21.71 3.66 18.06
C GLU A 278 -20.65 2.61 17.68
N ARG A 279 -20.27 2.53 16.40
CA ARG A 279 -19.22 1.62 15.92
C ARG A 279 -17.89 1.88 16.63
N PHE A 280 -17.49 3.14 16.73
CA PHE A 280 -16.26 3.53 17.42
C PHE A 280 -16.28 3.15 18.90
N GLU A 281 -17.35 3.46 19.63
CA GLU A 281 -17.47 3.17 21.06
C GLU A 281 -17.42 1.65 21.33
N ARG A 282 -18.07 0.85 20.48
CA ARG A 282 -18.00 -0.62 20.57
C ARG A 282 -16.58 -1.13 20.34
N ALA A 283 -15.89 -0.63 19.31
CA ALA A 283 -14.53 -1.05 19.00
C ALA A 283 -13.52 -0.60 20.07
N TRP A 284 -13.68 0.63 20.59
CA TRP A 284 -12.89 1.18 21.69
C TRP A 284 -13.04 0.32 22.95
N ALA A 285 -14.27 -0.04 23.33
CA ALA A 285 -14.55 -0.90 24.48
C ALA A 285 -14.01 -2.33 24.29
N ALA A 286 -14.01 -2.86 23.07
CA ALA A 286 -13.44 -4.17 22.77
C ALA A 286 -11.91 -4.21 22.94
N GLY A 287 -11.22 -3.08 22.70
CA GLY A 287 -9.77 -2.97 22.81
C GLY A 287 -9.02 -3.92 21.88
N ASP A 288 -9.46 -4.02 20.62
CA ASP A 288 -8.82 -4.84 19.57
C ASP A 288 -8.22 -3.94 18.48
N LEU A 289 -6.89 -4.00 18.36
CA LEU A 289 -6.13 -3.17 17.42
C LEU A 289 -6.58 -3.38 15.98
N VAL A 290 -6.71 -4.63 15.54
CA VAL A 290 -7.04 -4.95 14.14
C VAL A 290 -8.50 -4.64 13.87
N HIS A 291 -9.38 -4.82 14.86
CA HIS A 291 -10.78 -4.41 14.76
C HIS A 291 -10.88 -2.90 14.51
N ILE A 292 -10.30 -2.06 15.37
CA ILE A 292 -10.36 -0.59 15.20
C ILE A 292 -9.72 -0.17 13.87
N LEU A 293 -8.61 -0.79 13.47
CA LEU A 293 -7.92 -0.49 12.22
C LEU A 293 -8.67 -0.90 10.94
N SER A 294 -9.63 -1.82 11.01
CA SER A 294 -10.27 -2.36 9.79
C SER A 294 -11.80 -2.40 9.77
N GLN A 295 -12.48 -2.22 10.91
CA GLN A 295 -13.91 -2.55 11.04
C GLN A 295 -14.84 -1.35 11.27
N LEU A 296 -14.35 -0.11 11.36
CA LEU A 296 -15.24 1.04 11.56
C LEU A 296 -16.01 1.37 10.27
N TRP A 297 -15.28 1.50 9.16
CA TRP A 297 -15.79 1.69 7.80
C TRP A 297 -14.69 1.43 6.77
N ALA A 298 -15.07 1.16 5.53
CA ALA A 298 -14.19 0.68 4.46
C ALA A 298 -13.08 1.67 4.05
N ASP A 299 -13.38 2.98 4.12
CA ASP A 299 -12.50 4.05 3.64
C ASP A 299 -11.54 4.60 4.71
N GLN A 300 -11.59 4.13 5.96
CA GLN A 300 -10.83 4.75 7.06
C GLN A 300 -9.30 4.73 6.88
N ALA A 301 -8.76 3.77 6.14
CA ALA A 301 -7.32 3.60 5.94
C ALA A 301 -6.81 4.19 4.62
N VAL A 302 -7.71 4.68 3.77
CA VAL A 302 -7.44 5.09 2.38
C VAL A 302 -7.97 6.48 2.04
N ASP A 303 -8.93 6.99 2.82
CA ASP A 303 -9.55 8.31 2.66
C ASP A 303 -9.28 9.21 3.88
N LEU A 304 -8.85 10.44 3.63
CA LEU A 304 -8.50 11.40 4.68
C LEU A 304 -9.71 11.90 5.47
N ASP A 305 -10.87 12.09 4.83
CA ASP A 305 -12.08 12.57 5.51
C ASP A 305 -12.61 11.49 6.45
N GLY A 306 -12.73 10.25 5.95
CA GLY A 306 -13.09 9.10 6.76
C GLY A 306 -12.11 8.83 7.90
N ASN A 307 -10.80 8.99 7.66
CA ASN A 307 -9.78 8.82 8.71
C ASN A 307 -9.86 9.92 9.79
N ARG A 308 -10.13 11.17 9.41
CA ARG A 308 -10.19 12.30 10.34
C ARG A 308 -11.27 12.12 11.40
N ILE A 309 -12.41 11.52 11.04
CA ILE A 309 -13.47 11.18 11.99
C ILE A 309 -12.94 10.27 13.11
N VAL A 310 -12.14 9.24 12.76
CA VAL A 310 -11.51 8.35 13.75
C VAL A 310 -10.56 9.13 14.66
N GLN A 311 -9.72 9.99 14.07
CA GLN A 311 -8.76 10.79 14.84
C GLN A 311 -9.46 11.68 15.87
N ASP A 312 -10.56 12.33 15.49
CA ASP A 312 -11.28 13.24 16.36
C ASP A 312 -11.94 12.50 17.53
N LEU A 313 -12.52 11.32 17.27
CA LEU A 313 -13.07 10.45 18.30
C LEU A 313 -11.99 9.95 19.27
N ILE A 314 -10.79 9.60 18.79
CA ILE A 314 -9.67 9.22 19.68
C ILE A 314 -9.18 10.44 20.50
N ARG A 315 -9.07 11.62 19.89
CA ARG A 315 -8.69 12.86 20.60
C ARG A 315 -9.68 13.21 21.71
N GLU A 316 -10.97 12.95 21.53
CA GLU A 316 -11.98 13.07 22.59
C GLU A 316 -11.65 12.13 23.78
N LYS A 317 -11.30 10.87 23.52
CA LYS A 317 -10.90 9.92 24.56
C LYS A 317 -9.65 10.35 25.32
N ILE A 318 -8.65 10.90 24.61
CA ILE A 318 -7.42 11.42 25.23
C ILE A 318 -7.75 12.60 26.14
N ARG A 319 -8.54 13.58 25.65
CA ARG A 319 -8.96 14.75 26.44
C ARG A 319 -9.75 14.35 27.69
N ALA A 320 -10.56 13.29 27.62
CA ALA A 320 -11.29 12.78 28.77
C ALA A 320 -10.40 12.06 29.80
N ALA A 321 -9.28 11.47 29.37
CA ALA A 321 -8.40 10.67 30.23
C ALA A 321 -7.33 11.50 30.98
N VAL A 322 -6.97 12.68 30.49
CA VAL A 322 -5.88 13.51 31.02
C VAL A 322 -6.46 14.80 31.62
N ASN A 323 -6.21 15.03 32.92
CA ASN A 323 -6.81 16.12 33.68
C ASN A 323 -6.23 17.49 33.30
N ASP A 324 -4.92 17.56 33.04
CA ASP A 324 -4.25 18.80 32.65
C ASP A 324 -4.43 19.05 31.14
N PRO A 325 -5.08 20.16 30.73
CA PRO A 325 -5.40 20.40 29.33
C PRO A 325 -4.16 20.62 28.44
N GLU A 326 -3.06 21.17 28.98
CA GLU A 326 -1.82 21.35 28.22
C GLU A 326 -1.14 20.00 27.93
N THR A 327 -1.08 19.12 28.93
CA THR A 327 -0.58 17.75 28.78
C THR A 327 -1.47 16.94 27.84
N ALA A 328 -2.80 17.07 27.95
CA ALA A 328 -3.74 16.43 27.02
C ALA A 328 -3.48 16.88 25.57
N ALA A 329 -3.31 18.19 25.35
CA ALA A 329 -2.97 18.75 24.04
C ALA A 329 -1.65 18.21 23.50
N ALA A 330 -0.62 18.13 24.33
CA ALA A 330 0.69 17.59 23.94
C ALA A 330 0.66 16.09 23.60
N LEU A 331 -0.30 15.32 24.15
CA LEU A 331 -0.46 13.88 23.91
C LEU A 331 -1.34 13.54 22.70
N MET A 332 -2.03 14.51 22.11
CA MET A 332 -2.89 14.29 20.94
C MET A 332 -2.07 14.33 19.63
N PRO A 333 -2.08 13.25 18.81
CA PRO A 333 -1.48 13.28 17.49
C PRO A 333 -2.22 14.23 16.53
N ASP A 334 -1.45 15.03 15.79
CA ASP A 334 -1.94 16.06 14.85
C ASP A 334 -1.19 16.09 13.52
N ASP A 335 -0.10 15.33 13.37
CA ASP A 335 0.83 15.40 12.24
C ASP A 335 0.76 14.19 11.29
N HIS A 336 -0.15 13.24 11.54
CA HIS A 336 -0.32 12.07 10.68
C HIS A 336 -1.72 11.45 10.80
N PRO A 337 -2.22 10.76 9.76
CA PRO A 337 -3.47 10.02 9.83
C PRO A 337 -3.42 8.84 10.81
N PHE A 338 -4.56 8.49 11.39
CA PHE A 338 -4.69 7.28 12.22
C PHE A 338 -4.34 6.03 11.39
N GLY A 339 -3.51 5.14 11.93
CA GLY A 339 -3.04 3.94 11.22
C GLY A 339 -1.88 4.17 10.24
N ALA A 340 -1.58 5.42 9.85
CA ALA A 340 -0.43 5.70 8.98
C ALA A 340 0.91 5.37 9.67
N LYS A 341 0.99 5.60 10.99
CA LYS A 341 1.95 4.95 11.89
C LYS A 341 1.24 3.78 12.59
N ARG A 342 1.99 2.75 13.01
CA ARG A 342 1.41 1.66 13.83
C ARG A 342 0.79 2.25 15.10
N PRO A 343 -0.53 2.18 15.31
CA PRO A 343 -1.11 2.55 16.59
C PRO A 343 -0.61 1.59 17.66
N CYS A 344 -0.52 2.10 18.89
CA CYS A 344 -0.04 1.32 20.02
C CYS A 344 -1.24 0.81 20.83
N LEU A 345 -1.12 -0.36 21.45
CA LEU A 345 -2.01 -0.75 22.53
C LEU A 345 -1.45 -0.26 23.86
N GLU A 346 -2.30 0.31 24.70
CA GLU A 346 -1.93 0.89 25.98
C GLU A 346 -2.66 0.27 27.17
N THR A 347 -2.05 0.39 28.34
CA THR A 347 -2.68 0.11 29.64
C THR A 347 -2.28 1.21 30.60
N ASN A 348 -3.23 2.10 30.91
CA ASN A 348 -3.06 3.27 31.77
C ASN A 348 -2.03 4.30 31.27
N TYR A 349 -1.68 4.33 29.98
CA TYR A 349 -0.70 5.27 29.43
C TYR A 349 -1.13 6.73 29.58
N TYR A 350 -2.33 7.07 29.09
CA TYR A 350 -2.81 8.45 29.18
C TYR A 350 -3.04 8.87 30.64
N THR A 351 -3.65 7.99 31.46
CA THR A 351 -3.91 8.28 32.88
C THR A 351 -2.65 8.35 33.74
N THR A 352 -1.53 7.76 33.30
CA THR A 352 -0.23 7.88 33.97
C THR A 352 0.23 9.33 34.09
N TYR A 353 -0.13 10.19 33.14
CA TYR A 353 0.22 11.61 33.17
C TYR A 353 -0.56 12.43 34.20
N ASN A 354 -1.58 11.86 34.85
CA ASN A 354 -2.26 12.49 35.98
C ASN A 354 -1.51 12.28 37.31
N ARG A 355 -0.47 11.44 37.34
CA ARG A 355 0.32 11.19 38.54
C ARG A 355 1.20 12.40 38.87
N PRO A 356 1.35 12.78 40.15
CA PRO A 356 2.17 13.92 40.53
C PRO A 356 3.67 13.71 40.27
N ASN A 357 4.12 12.45 40.14
CA ASN A 357 5.52 12.09 39.90
C ASN A 357 5.87 11.91 38.40
N VAL A 358 5.01 12.34 37.48
CA VAL A 358 5.22 12.21 36.04
C VAL A 358 5.23 13.58 35.38
N THR A 359 6.24 13.85 34.55
CA THR A 359 6.36 15.08 33.77
C THR A 359 6.49 14.75 32.29
N LEU A 360 5.66 15.38 31.45
CA LEU A 360 5.79 15.33 30.00
C LEU A 360 6.63 16.52 29.51
N VAL A 361 7.59 16.24 28.62
CA VAL A 361 8.37 17.26 27.90
C VAL A 361 8.09 17.12 26.41
N ASN A 362 7.47 18.14 25.82
CA ASN A 362 7.19 18.20 24.38
C ASN A 362 8.41 18.72 23.62
N LEU A 363 9.16 17.81 22.99
CA LEU A 363 10.41 18.12 22.28
C LEU A 363 10.22 18.94 21.01
N ARG A 364 8.99 19.06 20.46
CA ARG A 364 8.72 20.01 19.37
C ARG A 364 8.79 21.46 19.82
N GLN A 365 8.48 21.71 21.10
CA GLN A 365 8.50 23.04 21.70
C GLN A 365 9.74 23.29 22.56
N GLU A 366 10.38 22.22 23.04
CA GLU A 366 11.54 22.25 23.91
C GLU A 366 12.52 21.12 23.52
N PRO A 367 13.28 21.28 22.42
CA PRO A 367 14.22 20.25 21.96
C PRO A 367 15.31 19.95 23.00
N ILE A 368 15.80 18.71 23.02
CA ILE A 368 17.00 18.32 23.78
C ILE A 368 18.21 19.00 23.14
N LYS A 369 19.07 19.60 23.95
CA LYS A 369 20.37 20.16 23.51
C LYS A 369 21.49 19.15 23.67
N ALA A 370 21.59 18.54 24.85
CA ALA A 370 22.64 17.56 25.16
C ALA A 370 22.24 16.73 26.38
N ILE A 371 22.88 15.57 26.51
CA ILE A 371 22.99 14.83 27.77
C ILE A 371 24.26 15.29 28.48
N THR A 372 24.17 15.53 29.78
CA THR A 372 25.27 15.97 30.65
C THR A 372 25.66 14.84 31.60
N ALA A 373 26.68 15.04 32.45
CA ALA A 373 27.07 14.07 33.47
C ALA A 373 25.92 13.70 34.43
N SER A 374 25.06 14.66 34.77
CA SER A 374 23.97 14.47 35.75
C SER A 374 22.57 14.31 35.17
N GLY A 375 22.38 14.50 33.85
CA GLY A 375 21.06 14.35 33.25
C GLY A 375 20.87 14.92 31.85
N ILE A 376 19.71 15.55 31.58
CA ILE A 376 19.31 16.02 30.25
C ILE A 376 19.08 17.53 30.27
N THR A 377 19.74 18.25 29.36
CA THR A 377 19.51 19.68 29.13
C THR A 377 18.70 19.90 27.87
N THR A 378 17.65 20.71 27.98
CA THR A 378 16.80 21.11 26.86
C THR A 378 17.03 22.57 26.47
N GLY A 379 16.26 23.06 25.50
CA GLY A 379 16.15 24.47 25.18
C GLY A 379 15.84 25.38 26.37
N LYS A 380 15.10 24.88 27.38
CA LYS A 380 14.51 25.69 28.45
C LYS A 380 14.87 25.26 29.87
N ARG A 381 15.14 23.97 30.10
CA ARG A 381 15.26 23.37 31.44
C ARG A 381 16.41 22.37 31.51
N ASN A 382 16.86 22.09 32.73
CA ASN A 382 17.79 21.00 33.06
C ASN A 382 17.04 19.98 33.92
N PHE A 383 17.21 18.70 33.61
CA PHE A 383 16.59 17.58 34.32
C PHE A 383 17.70 16.68 34.84
N ASP A 384 17.98 16.74 36.14
CA ASP A 384 18.87 15.77 36.76
C ASP A 384 18.16 14.42 36.89
N VAL A 385 18.78 13.37 36.36
CA VAL A 385 18.23 12.01 36.34
C VAL A 385 19.30 11.00 36.66
N ASP A 386 18.90 9.88 37.26
CA ASP A 386 19.80 8.79 37.64
C ASP A 386 19.82 7.71 36.53
N VAL A 387 18.75 7.64 35.73
CA VAL A 387 18.56 6.63 34.68
C VAL A 387 18.00 7.28 33.41
N ILE A 388 18.53 6.90 32.25
CA ILE A 388 17.97 7.23 30.93
C ILE A 388 17.56 5.94 30.22
N VAL A 389 16.28 5.86 29.84
CA VAL A 389 15.70 4.77 29.05
C VAL A 389 15.42 5.25 27.62
N PHE A 390 16.09 4.65 26.66
CA PHE A 390 15.85 4.86 25.24
C PHE A 390 14.76 3.90 24.72
N ALA A 391 13.60 4.47 24.42
CA ALA A 391 12.50 3.85 23.70
C ALA A 391 12.42 4.39 22.26
N THR A 392 13.59 4.53 21.62
CA THR A 392 13.79 5.22 20.32
C THR A 392 13.64 4.31 19.10
N GLY A 393 13.39 3.01 19.31
CA GLY A 393 13.10 2.04 18.26
C GLY A 393 14.34 1.46 17.57
N PHE A 394 14.16 1.07 16.31
CA PHE A 394 15.09 0.22 15.56
C PHE A 394 15.40 0.80 14.18
N ASP A 395 16.55 0.46 13.61
CA ASP A 395 16.73 0.51 12.15
C ASP A 395 15.89 -0.63 11.52
N ALA A 396 14.64 -0.31 11.23
CA ALA A 396 13.63 -1.29 10.86
C ALA A 396 13.84 -1.89 9.46
N MET A 397 13.47 -3.17 9.32
CA MET A 397 13.47 -4.03 8.13
C MET A 397 14.84 -4.31 7.50
N THR A 398 15.69 -3.30 7.34
CA THR A 398 16.99 -3.42 6.67
C THR A 398 18.16 -3.51 7.64
N GLY A 399 18.04 -2.97 8.86
CA GLY A 399 19.18 -2.75 9.77
C GLY A 399 19.94 -4.03 10.12
N ALA A 400 19.23 -5.07 10.53
CA ALA A 400 19.86 -6.35 10.90
C ALA A 400 20.52 -7.06 9.72
N ILE A 401 19.97 -6.91 8.51
CA ILE A 401 20.55 -7.48 7.28
C ILE A 401 21.81 -6.69 6.91
N ARG A 402 21.78 -5.36 6.96
CA ARG A 402 22.92 -4.48 6.68
C ARG A 402 24.03 -4.54 7.74
N ALA A 403 23.72 -5.02 8.94
CA ALA A 403 24.71 -5.25 10.00
C ALA A 403 25.66 -6.43 9.68
N VAL A 404 25.26 -7.34 8.79
CA VAL A 404 26.20 -8.27 8.14
C VAL A 404 26.84 -7.51 6.99
N HIS A 405 28.15 -7.28 7.07
CA HIS A 405 28.82 -6.44 6.10
C HIS A 405 30.28 -6.89 5.84
N PRO A 406 30.64 -7.16 4.57
CA PRO A 406 29.77 -7.15 3.39
C PRO A 406 28.87 -8.41 3.29
N ILE A 407 27.72 -8.27 2.61
CA ILE A 407 27.04 -9.38 1.93
C ILE A 407 27.33 -9.21 0.44
N THR A 408 28.08 -10.16 -0.13
CA THR A 408 28.57 -10.08 -1.51
C THR A 408 27.98 -11.20 -2.37
N GLY A 409 27.20 -10.84 -3.38
CA GLY A 409 26.58 -11.74 -4.34
C GLY A 409 27.41 -11.97 -5.60
N ARG A 410 26.72 -12.35 -6.68
CA ARG A 410 27.27 -12.63 -8.02
C ARG A 410 28.11 -11.47 -8.54
N GLY A 411 29.24 -11.77 -9.15
CA GLY A 411 30.14 -10.76 -9.74
C GLY A 411 30.73 -9.76 -8.74
N GLY A 412 30.72 -10.05 -7.43
CA GLY A 412 31.21 -9.13 -6.40
C GLY A 412 30.21 -8.04 -5.99
N LYS A 413 28.94 -8.13 -6.41
CA LYS A 413 27.90 -7.16 -6.10
C LYS A 413 27.63 -7.10 -4.60
N SER A 414 27.64 -5.89 -4.02
CA SER A 414 27.36 -5.67 -2.59
C SER A 414 25.87 -5.40 -2.36
N LEU A 415 25.27 -6.04 -1.35
CA LEU A 415 23.85 -5.81 -1.02
C LEU A 415 23.60 -4.37 -0.59
N SER A 416 24.56 -3.76 0.12
CA SER A 416 24.49 -2.36 0.52
C SER A 416 24.40 -1.41 -0.68
N ASP A 417 25.05 -1.75 -1.79
CA ASP A 417 25.03 -0.92 -3.00
C ASP A 417 23.69 -1.06 -3.73
N VAL A 418 23.14 -2.28 -3.82
CA VAL A 418 21.80 -2.52 -4.38
C VAL A 418 20.72 -1.81 -3.59
N TRP A 419 20.88 -1.69 -2.27
CA TRP A 419 19.92 -1.04 -1.38
C TRP A 419 20.24 0.43 -1.08
N ALA A 420 21.22 1.04 -1.75
CA ALA A 420 21.66 2.41 -1.48
C ALA A 420 20.54 3.45 -1.63
N HIS A 421 19.57 3.19 -2.51
CA HIS A 421 18.41 4.06 -2.77
C HIS A 421 17.08 3.49 -2.24
N GLY A 422 17.15 2.56 -1.29
CA GLY A 422 16.00 1.86 -0.73
C GLY A 422 16.10 0.35 -0.99
N PRO A 423 15.50 -0.48 -0.11
CA PRO A 423 15.59 -1.91 -0.27
C PRO A 423 14.83 -2.37 -1.51
N GLN A 424 15.49 -3.23 -2.30
CA GLN A 424 14.92 -3.86 -3.49
C GLN A 424 14.84 -5.36 -3.27
N SER A 425 13.73 -5.97 -3.68
CA SER A 425 13.52 -7.41 -3.58
C SER A 425 12.50 -7.89 -4.60
N TYR A 426 12.51 -9.18 -4.88
CA TYR A 426 11.38 -9.86 -5.51
C TYR A 426 10.59 -10.62 -4.45
N LEU A 427 9.28 -10.31 -4.35
CA LEU A 427 8.33 -10.83 -3.36
C LEU A 427 8.71 -10.54 -1.90
N GLY A 428 9.70 -9.69 -1.62
CA GLY A 428 10.27 -9.57 -0.27
C GLY A 428 11.07 -10.79 0.21
N LEU A 429 11.29 -11.77 -0.66
CA LEU A 429 11.95 -13.03 -0.34
C LEU A 429 13.33 -13.15 -0.94
N THR A 430 13.59 -12.56 -2.12
CA THR A 430 14.85 -12.74 -2.86
C THR A 430 15.37 -11.41 -3.43
N VAL A 431 16.64 -11.36 -3.85
CA VAL A 431 17.27 -10.16 -4.41
C VAL A 431 18.08 -10.53 -5.66
N GLU A 432 17.92 -9.77 -6.75
CA GLU A 432 18.66 -9.96 -8.00
C GLU A 432 20.16 -9.70 -7.81
N GLY A 433 20.99 -10.62 -8.30
CA GLY A 433 22.42 -10.66 -8.05
C GLY A 433 22.83 -11.45 -6.81
N PHE A 434 21.88 -12.03 -6.06
CA PHE A 434 22.14 -12.81 -4.83
C PHE A 434 21.50 -14.20 -4.94
N PRO A 435 22.10 -15.14 -5.68
CA PRO A 435 21.56 -16.49 -5.86
C PRO A 435 21.41 -17.20 -4.52
N ASN A 436 20.32 -17.96 -4.34
CA ASN A 436 20.05 -18.74 -3.14
C ASN A 436 20.05 -17.93 -1.82
N PHE A 437 19.96 -16.60 -1.89
CA PHE A 437 19.79 -15.73 -0.74
C PHE A 437 18.31 -15.45 -0.52
N PHE A 438 17.83 -15.75 0.68
CA PHE A 438 16.43 -15.54 1.05
C PHE A 438 16.30 -14.67 2.29
N MET A 439 15.21 -13.94 2.37
CA MET A 439 14.79 -13.19 3.56
C MET A 439 13.41 -13.67 3.99
N ILE A 440 13.20 -13.84 5.30
CA ILE A 440 11.86 -14.07 5.84
C ILE A 440 11.32 -12.76 6.39
N THR A 441 10.13 -12.37 5.94
CA THR A 441 9.49 -11.07 6.28
C THR A 441 10.31 -9.86 5.84
N GLY A 442 11.11 -9.99 4.79
CA GLY A 442 11.97 -8.91 4.27
C GLY A 442 11.19 -7.70 3.72
N PRO A 443 11.88 -6.60 3.40
CA PRO A 443 11.31 -5.46 2.69
C PRO A 443 10.67 -5.91 1.37
N GLY A 444 9.44 -5.45 1.10
CA GLY A 444 8.65 -5.91 -0.05
C GLY A 444 7.70 -7.07 0.23
N SER A 445 7.53 -7.49 1.49
CA SER A 445 6.54 -8.50 1.93
C SER A 445 5.56 -7.90 2.95
N PRO A 446 4.42 -8.57 3.28
CA PRO A 446 3.44 -8.02 4.23
C PRO A 446 4.07 -7.66 5.58
N SER A 447 4.96 -8.52 6.07
CA SER A 447 5.86 -8.25 7.20
C SER A 447 5.11 -7.61 8.37
N VAL A 448 5.58 -6.46 8.84
CA VAL A 448 5.08 -5.70 9.99
C VAL A 448 3.67 -5.13 9.85
N LEU A 449 3.07 -5.12 8.65
CA LEU A 449 1.67 -4.74 8.45
C LEU A 449 0.70 -5.91 8.69
N SER A 450 1.23 -7.09 8.99
CA SER A 450 0.46 -8.30 9.26
C SER A 450 0.69 -8.82 10.68
N ASN A 451 -0.18 -9.74 11.10
CA ASN A 451 0.17 -10.75 12.09
C ASN A 451 1.37 -11.54 11.55
N MET A 452 2.55 -11.24 12.08
CA MET A 452 3.80 -11.79 11.56
C MET A 452 3.87 -13.31 11.67
N ALA A 453 3.17 -13.97 12.59
CA ALA A 453 3.17 -15.43 12.67
C ALA A 453 2.63 -16.07 11.38
N VAL A 454 1.53 -15.53 10.84
CA VAL A 454 0.91 -16.01 9.59
C VAL A 454 1.81 -15.77 8.39
N SER A 455 2.40 -14.57 8.27
CA SER A 455 3.30 -14.24 7.17
C SER A 455 4.62 -14.99 7.25
N ILE A 456 5.15 -15.24 8.46
CA ILE A 456 6.34 -16.07 8.67
C ILE A 456 6.07 -17.49 8.18
N GLU A 457 4.96 -18.11 8.59
CA GLU A 457 4.66 -19.48 8.15
C GLU A 457 4.54 -19.56 6.63
N GLN A 458 3.81 -18.64 6.00
CA GLN A 458 3.69 -18.62 4.54
C GLN A 458 5.05 -18.48 3.82
N HIS A 459 5.94 -17.60 4.29
CA HIS A 459 7.27 -17.46 3.70
C HIS A 459 8.12 -18.71 3.89
N VAL A 460 8.12 -19.29 5.09
CA VAL A 460 8.89 -20.49 5.39
C VAL A 460 8.39 -21.67 4.56
N ASP A 461 7.07 -21.86 4.48
CA ASP A 461 6.45 -22.89 3.65
C ASP A 461 6.91 -22.75 2.20
N TRP A 462 6.72 -21.56 1.63
CA TRP A 462 7.04 -21.29 0.24
C TRP A 462 8.52 -21.53 -0.06
N VAL A 463 9.43 -20.98 0.77
CA VAL A 463 10.87 -21.12 0.59
C VAL A 463 11.30 -22.59 0.68
N VAL A 464 10.92 -23.32 1.74
CA VAL A 464 11.34 -24.72 1.91
C VAL A 464 10.77 -25.61 0.81
N ASP A 465 9.53 -25.36 0.36
CA ASP A 465 8.94 -26.09 -0.76
C ASP A 465 9.71 -25.83 -2.07
N ARG A 466 10.17 -24.59 -2.30
CA ARG A 466 11.04 -24.28 -3.45
C ARG A 466 12.39 -24.98 -3.35
N LEU A 467 13.04 -24.96 -2.18
CA LEU A 467 14.33 -25.63 -2.00
C LEU A 467 14.22 -27.14 -2.25
N THR A 468 13.15 -27.75 -1.77
CA THR A 468 12.84 -29.17 -2.00
C THR A 468 12.65 -29.45 -3.49
N ALA A 469 11.82 -28.66 -4.17
CA ALA A 469 11.57 -28.80 -5.61
C ALA A 469 12.84 -28.59 -6.46
N LEU A 470 13.70 -27.64 -6.10
CA LEU A 470 14.98 -27.41 -6.78
C LEU A 470 15.90 -28.62 -6.67
N ARG A 471 16.08 -29.13 -5.44
CA ARG A 471 16.90 -30.33 -5.18
C ARG A 471 16.39 -31.52 -5.98
N ASP A 472 15.08 -31.78 -5.93
CA ASP A 472 14.48 -32.94 -6.57
C ASP A 472 14.52 -32.85 -8.11
N ALA A 473 14.51 -31.62 -8.65
CA ALA A 473 14.69 -31.35 -10.08
C ALA A 473 16.17 -31.24 -10.52
N GLY A 474 17.13 -31.35 -9.60
CA GLY A 474 18.57 -31.27 -9.90
C GLY A 474 19.12 -29.85 -10.09
N PHE A 475 18.35 -28.82 -9.76
CA PHE A 475 18.83 -27.43 -9.73
C PHE A 475 19.61 -27.14 -8.43
N THR A 476 20.65 -26.34 -8.55
CA THR A 476 21.49 -25.89 -7.43
C THR A 476 21.32 -24.40 -7.13
N THR A 477 20.77 -23.63 -8.07
CA THR A 477 20.61 -22.17 -7.95
C THR A 477 19.19 -21.72 -8.32
N ILE A 478 18.69 -20.74 -7.57
CA ILE A 478 17.51 -19.95 -7.86
C ILE A 478 17.84 -18.46 -7.64
N GLU A 479 17.44 -17.63 -8.60
CA GLU A 479 17.72 -16.19 -8.58
C GLU A 479 16.59 -15.43 -9.29
N PRO A 480 16.07 -14.32 -8.72
CA PRO A 480 15.07 -13.52 -9.40
C PRO A 480 15.69 -12.78 -10.59
N THR A 481 14.87 -12.57 -11.61
CA THR A 481 15.21 -11.81 -12.80
C THR A 481 15.14 -10.29 -12.54
N PRO A 482 15.90 -9.47 -13.28
CA PRO A 482 15.81 -8.01 -13.17
C PRO A 482 14.40 -7.46 -13.45
N THR A 483 13.71 -8.01 -14.46
CA THR A 483 12.35 -7.59 -14.83
C THR A 483 11.36 -7.85 -13.69
N ALA A 484 11.42 -9.04 -13.07
CA ALA A 484 10.53 -9.38 -11.97
C ALA A 484 10.75 -8.53 -10.72
N GLN A 485 12.02 -8.27 -10.35
CA GLN A 485 12.34 -7.37 -9.23
C GLN A 485 11.86 -5.94 -9.53
N ALA A 486 12.09 -5.42 -10.73
CA ALA A 486 11.63 -4.10 -11.12
C ALA A 486 10.10 -3.99 -11.13
N GLY A 487 9.41 -5.01 -11.65
CA GLY A 487 7.95 -5.10 -11.62
C GLY A 487 7.38 -5.15 -10.20
N TRP A 488 8.01 -5.92 -9.30
CA TRP A 488 7.60 -5.96 -7.89
C TRP A 488 7.80 -4.62 -7.18
N ASN A 489 8.92 -3.93 -7.41
CA ASN A 489 9.16 -2.60 -6.84
C ASN A 489 8.12 -1.57 -7.32
N ARG A 490 7.68 -1.65 -8.57
CA ARG A 490 6.59 -0.80 -9.08
C ARG A 490 5.25 -1.15 -8.45
N HIS A 491 4.90 -2.44 -8.39
CA HIS A 491 3.68 -2.90 -7.70
C HIS A 491 3.64 -2.46 -6.22
N MET A 492 4.77 -2.49 -5.52
CA MET A 492 4.91 -1.95 -4.17
C MET A 492 4.59 -0.44 -4.11
N ALA A 493 5.10 0.34 -5.06
CA ALA A 493 4.81 1.76 -5.17
C ALA A 493 3.31 2.02 -5.43
N ASP A 494 2.71 1.26 -6.36
CA ASP A 494 1.28 1.33 -6.68
C ASP A 494 0.41 1.00 -5.46
N CYS A 495 0.72 -0.08 -4.73
CA CYS A 495 0.05 -0.42 -3.48
C CYS A 495 0.19 0.67 -2.40
N SER A 496 1.33 1.37 -2.35
CA SER A 496 1.53 2.43 -1.36
C SER A 496 0.61 3.63 -1.60
N MET A 497 0.28 3.91 -2.86
CA MET A 497 -0.59 5.02 -3.26
C MET A 497 -2.03 4.87 -2.78
N LEU A 498 -2.47 3.63 -2.56
CA LEU A 498 -3.79 3.29 -2.04
C LEU A 498 -3.97 3.61 -0.55
N THR A 499 -2.88 3.80 0.19
CA THR A 499 -2.94 3.86 1.65
C THR A 499 -2.49 5.21 2.19
N LEU A 500 -2.93 5.53 3.40
CA LEU A 500 -2.50 6.73 4.12
C LEU A 500 -1.11 6.57 4.78
N HIS A 501 -0.48 5.39 4.73
CA HIS A 501 0.85 5.16 5.32
C HIS A 501 1.93 6.11 4.78
N ARG A 502 1.84 6.49 3.51
CA ARG A 502 2.78 7.42 2.86
C ARG A 502 2.75 8.84 3.44
N LEU A 503 1.69 9.19 4.16
CA LEU A 503 1.49 10.53 4.74
C LEU A 503 2.07 10.66 6.16
N ALA A 504 2.90 9.71 6.59
CA ALA A 504 3.49 9.72 7.92
C ALA A 504 5.01 9.53 7.89
N ASN A 505 5.71 10.33 8.70
CA ASN A 505 7.11 10.10 9.04
C ASN A 505 7.19 8.97 10.07
N THR A 506 7.51 7.75 9.59
CA THR A 506 7.49 6.52 10.37
C THR A 506 8.64 5.60 10.02
N TRP A 507 8.86 4.58 10.84
CA TRP A 507 9.86 3.54 10.56
C TRP A 507 9.46 2.62 9.41
N TYR A 508 8.18 2.57 9.01
CA TYR A 508 7.75 1.90 7.77
C TYR A 508 8.37 2.53 6.51
N THR A 509 8.63 3.84 6.55
CA THR A 509 9.15 4.62 5.43
C THR A 509 10.66 4.86 5.52
N GLY A 510 11.30 4.43 6.61
CA GLY A 510 12.72 4.70 6.89
C GLY A 510 12.99 6.09 7.48
N ALA A 511 11.96 6.92 7.68
CA ALA A 511 12.08 8.30 8.19
C ALA A 511 12.65 8.40 9.61
N ASN A 512 12.71 7.27 10.32
CA ASN A 512 13.21 7.21 11.67
C ASN A 512 14.75 7.12 11.76
N VAL A 513 15.48 6.88 10.67
CA VAL A 513 16.94 6.79 10.65
C VAL A 513 17.52 7.89 9.75
N PRO A 514 18.33 8.83 10.29
CA PRO A 514 18.99 9.86 9.49
C PRO A 514 19.82 9.28 8.35
N GLY A 515 19.68 9.83 7.14
CA GLY A 515 20.40 9.39 5.95
C GLY A 515 19.91 8.07 5.32
N LYS A 516 18.91 7.40 5.90
CA LYS A 516 18.29 6.22 5.29
C LYS A 516 17.39 6.62 4.12
N ALA A 517 17.43 5.84 3.06
CA ALA A 517 16.53 6.01 1.92
C ALA A 517 15.06 5.95 2.36
N GLN A 518 14.25 6.85 1.82
CA GLN A 518 12.85 7.01 2.17
C GLN A 518 11.95 6.26 1.18
N GLY A 519 10.90 5.63 1.69
CA GLY A 519 9.92 4.90 0.90
C GLY A 519 9.27 3.78 1.70
N LEU A 520 8.00 3.47 1.41
CA LEU A 520 7.27 2.46 2.16
C LEU A 520 7.85 1.06 1.89
N MET A 521 8.47 0.48 2.91
CA MET A 521 9.16 -0.81 2.81
C MET A 521 8.25 -2.06 2.91
N PRO A 522 7.19 -2.11 3.75
CA PRO A 522 6.30 -3.27 3.81
C PRO A 522 5.24 -3.24 2.70
N TYR A 523 4.81 -4.42 2.25
CA TYR A 523 3.76 -4.57 1.23
C TYR A 523 2.39 -4.27 1.82
N THR A 524 1.69 -3.27 1.26
CA THR A 524 0.38 -2.80 1.74
C THR A 524 -0.82 -3.51 1.13
N GLY A 525 -0.63 -4.40 0.14
CA GLY A 525 -1.73 -5.09 -0.54
C GLY A 525 -2.38 -6.23 0.27
N GLY A 526 -1.91 -6.50 1.49
CA GLY A 526 -2.51 -7.49 2.40
C GLY A 526 -1.96 -8.93 2.27
N VAL A 527 -2.22 -9.75 3.30
CA VAL A 527 -1.68 -11.11 3.43
C VAL A 527 -2.26 -12.08 2.38
N GLY A 528 -3.58 -12.12 2.22
CA GLY A 528 -4.25 -13.00 1.24
C GLY A 528 -3.82 -12.73 -0.21
N PRO A 529 -3.89 -11.47 -0.69
CA PRO A 529 -3.42 -11.13 -2.03
C PRO A 529 -1.93 -11.43 -2.25
N TYR A 530 -1.07 -11.16 -1.26
CA TYR A 530 0.35 -11.51 -1.33
C TYR A 530 0.57 -13.02 -1.49
N ARG A 531 -0.16 -13.85 -0.72
CA ARG A 531 -0.10 -15.31 -0.84
C ARG A 531 -0.51 -15.76 -2.24
N SER A 532 -1.61 -15.20 -2.75
CA SER A 532 -2.11 -15.51 -4.10
C SER A 532 -1.09 -15.17 -5.19
N ILE A 533 -0.35 -14.07 -5.05
CA ILE A 533 0.75 -13.71 -5.95
C ILE A 533 1.88 -14.73 -5.87
N CYS A 534 2.28 -15.14 -4.66
CA CYS A 534 3.33 -16.16 -4.49
C CYS A 534 2.93 -17.51 -5.12
N ASP A 535 1.66 -17.89 -5.02
CA ASP A 535 1.11 -19.08 -5.64
C ASP A 535 1.05 -18.96 -7.18
N GLU A 536 0.73 -17.76 -7.69
CA GLU A 536 0.71 -17.45 -9.13
C GLU A 536 2.11 -17.55 -9.77
N VAL A 537 3.16 -17.10 -9.07
CA VAL A 537 4.55 -17.29 -9.51
C VAL A 537 4.84 -18.76 -9.77
N VAL A 538 4.40 -19.63 -8.85
CA VAL A 538 4.61 -21.08 -8.95
C VAL A 538 3.78 -21.67 -10.08
N SER A 539 2.49 -21.35 -10.15
CA SER A 539 1.58 -21.92 -11.16
C SER A 539 1.96 -21.52 -12.59
N ARG A 540 2.57 -20.36 -12.76
CA ARG A 540 3.08 -19.87 -14.05
C ARG A 540 4.50 -20.34 -14.35
N GLY A 541 4.99 -21.39 -13.69
CA GLY A 541 6.29 -22.02 -13.98
C GLY A 541 7.46 -21.24 -13.41
N MET A 542 7.38 -20.82 -12.14
CA MET A 542 8.39 -19.99 -11.46
C MET A 542 8.64 -18.67 -12.18
N LEU A 543 7.56 -17.98 -12.56
CA LEU A 543 7.64 -16.67 -13.22
C LEU A 543 8.49 -15.70 -12.41
N GLY A 544 9.38 -15.00 -13.09
CA GLY A 544 10.33 -14.08 -12.53
C GLY A 544 11.62 -14.73 -12.00
N PHE A 545 11.81 -16.04 -12.11
CA PHE A 545 13.01 -16.73 -11.63
C PHE A 545 13.85 -17.38 -12.74
N ARG A 546 15.16 -17.42 -12.49
CA ARG A 546 16.15 -18.26 -13.17
C ARG A 546 16.55 -19.41 -12.26
N LEU A 547 16.47 -20.63 -12.78
CA LEU A 547 16.90 -21.87 -12.12
C LEU A 547 18.06 -22.48 -12.91
N ALA A 548 19.14 -22.88 -12.23
CA ALA A 548 20.31 -23.47 -12.88
C ALA A 548 20.91 -24.61 -12.04
N GLY A 549 21.57 -25.56 -12.69
CA GLY A 549 22.30 -26.66 -12.05
C GLY A 549 23.27 -27.34 -13.01
N PRO A 550 24.26 -28.09 -12.51
CA PRO A 550 25.40 -28.58 -13.32
C PRO A 550 25.02 -29.57 -14.42
N ASN A 551 23.94 -30.34 -14.23
CA ASN A 551 23.51 -31.42 -15.14
C ASN A 551 22.08 -31.22 -15.67
N VAL A 552 21.54 -30.01 -15.59
CA VAL A 552 20.19 -29.66 -16.00
C VAL A 552 20.19 -28.37 -16.82
N ALA A 553 19.32 -28.28 -17.83
CA ALA A 553 19.23 -27.07 -18.64
C ALA A 553 18.71 -25.90 -17.79
N THR A 554 19.37 -24.75 -17.87
CA THR A 554 18.92 -23.52 -17.22
C THR A 554 17.49 -23.18 -17.65
N GLN A 555 16.61 -22.94 -16.68
CA GLN A 555 15.26 -22.47 -16.91
C GLN A 555 15.20 -21.00 -16.50
N CYS A 556 14.68 -20.13 -17.37
CA CYS A 556 14.48 -18.72 -17.08
C CYS A 556 13.11 -18.33 -17.57
N ASN A 557 12.21 -18.05 -16.63
CA ASN A 557 10.87 -17.59 -16.94
C ASN A 557 10.78 -16.14 -16.51
N ASP A 558 11.13 -15.22 -17.40
CA ASP A 558 11.20 -13.80 -17.07
C ASP A 558 9.84 -13.11 -17.26
N GLY A 559 9.55 -12.11 -16.42
CA GLY A 559 8.34 -11.29 -16.54
C GLY A 559 7.80 -10.77 -15.22
N GLU A 560 6.75 -9.98 -15.33
CA GLU A 560 6.09 -9.34 -14.20
C GLU A 560 4.88 -10.17 -13.76
N VAL A 561 4.89 -10.58 -12.49
CA VAL A 561 3.76 -11.34 -11.93
C VAL A 561 2.52 -10.45 -11.73
N VAL A 562 2.70 -9.16 -11.41
CA VAL A 562 1.58 -8.21 -11.31
C VAL A 562 1.82 -7.05 -12.27
N ARG A 563 0.88 -6.84 -13.20
CA ARG A 563 0.86 -5.72 -14.16
C ARG A 563 -0.34 -4.78 -14.00
N LEU A 564 -1.43 -5.28 -13.42
CA LEU A 564 -2.62 -4.49 -13.14
C LEU A 564 -2.38 -3.66 -11.87
N GLN A 565 -3.00 -2.48 -11.82
CA GLN A 565 -3.10 -1.72 -10.57
C GLN A 565 -3.77 -2.60 -9.49
N PRO A 566 -3.38 -2.47 -8.20
CA PRO A 566 -3.80 -3.42 -7.17
C PRO A 566 -5.33 -3.48 -6.98
N ASP A 567 -5.99 -2.33 -7.00
CA ASP A 567 -7.45 -2.20 -6.92
C ASP A 567 -8.16 -2.61 -8.23
N VAL A 568 -7.57 -2.35 -9.40
CA VAL A 568 -8.06 -2.87 -10.69
C VAL A 568 -8.11 -4.40 -10.67
N ARG A 569 -7.05 -5.06 -10.17
CA ARG A 569 -7.02 -6.52 -10.02
C ARG A 569 -8.15 -7.03 -9.12
N LEU A 570 -8.40 -6.36 -7.99
CA LEU A 570 -9.49 -6.71 -7.08
C LEU A 570 -10.86 -6.59 -7.77
N VAL A 571 -11.08 -5.50 -8.52
CA VAL A 571 -12.33 -5.27 -9.26
C VAL A 571 -12.54 -6.35 -10.33
N LEU A 572 -11.52 -6.66 -11.13
CA LEU A 572 -11.64 -7.66 -12.19
C LEU A 572 -11.90 -9.06 -11.62
N ASN A 573 -11.23 -9.44 -10.53
CA ASN A 573 -11.49 -10.70 -9.84
C ASN A 573 -12.92 -10.78 -9.29
N LEU A 574 -13.44 -9.68 -8.73
CA LEU A 574 -14.82 -9.60 -8.27
C LEU A 574 -15.79 -9.80 -9.44
N LEU A 575 -15.58 -9.09 -10.55
CA LEU A 575 -16.43 -9.22 -11.74
C LEU A 575 -16.41 -10.63 -12.33
N GLU A 576 -15.23 -11.27 -12.38
CA GLU A 576 -15.08 -12.67 -12.80
C GLU A 576 -15.87 -13.61 -11.88
N SER A 577 -15.84 -13.39 -10.56
CA SER A 577 -16.57 -14.22 -9.59
C SER A 577 -18.09 -14.16 -9.73
N LEU A 578 -18.63 -13.09 -10.32
CA LEU A 578 -20.07 -12.95 -10.59
C LEU A 578 -20.55 -13.83 -11.76
N ASN A 579 -19.62 -14.33 -12.61
CA ASN A 579 -19.90 -15.18 -13.76
C ASN A 579 -21.04 -14.66 -14.65
N LEU A 580 -21.02 -13.35 -14.94
CA LEU A 580 -22.03 -12.68 -15.74
C LEU A 580 -21.90 -13.09 -17.22
N PRO A 581 -23.01 -13.29 -17.95
CA PRO A 581 -22.94 -13.57 -19.38
C PRO A 581 -22.41 -12.33 -20.14
N PRO A 582 -21.72 -12.54 -21.30
CA PRO A 582 -21.25 -11.43 -22.12
C PRO A 582 -22.38 -10.46 -22.48
N ILE A 583 -22.15 -9.16 -22.37
CA ILE A 583 -23.18 -8.13 -22.57
C ILE A 583 -23.80 -8.24 -23.96
N GLU A 584 -22.99 -8.48 -24.98
CA GLU A 584 -23.41 -8.64 -26.37
C GLU A 584 -24.38 -9.81 -26.59
N SER A 585 -24.41 -10.80 -25.69
CA SER A 585 -25.32 -11.95 -25.77
C SER A 585 -26.76 -11.64 -25.33
N MET A 586 -26.98 -10.51 -24.65
CA MET A 586 -28.29 -10.11 -24.11
C MET A 586 -29.18 -9.37 -25.13
N GLY A 587 -28.64 -8.99 -26.29
CA GLY A 587 -29.27 -8.06 -27.23
C GLY A 587 -29.38 -6.63 -26.67
N ALA A 588 -29.66 -5.64 -27.52
CA ALA A 588 -29.58 -4.21 -27.14
C ALA A 588 -30.54 -3.84 -25.98
N ILE A 589 -31.78 -4.31 -26.02
CA ILE A 589 -32.79 -4.04 -24.98
C ILE A 589 -32.37 -4.69 -23.64
N GLY A 590 -31.96 -5.96 -23.67
CA GLY A 590 -31.54 -6.70 -22.47
C GLY A 590 -30.28 -6.10 -21.85
N ALA A 591 -29.29 -5.78 -22.68
CA ALA A 591 -28.05 -5.13 -22.25
C ALA A 591 -28.29 -3.76 -21.61
N ARG A 592 -29.18 -2.93 -22.16
CA ARG A 592 -29.57 -1.64 -21.55
C ARG A 592 -30.25 -1.83 -20.20
N ALA A 593 -31.21 -2.74 -20.11
CA ALA A 593 -31.90 -3.03 -18.84
C ALA A 593 -30.91 -3.50 -17.77
N PHE A 594 -29.98 -4.37 -18.15
CA PHE A 594 -28.91 -4.86 -17.28
C PHE A 594 -27.99 -3.72 -16.80
N VAL A 595 -27.47 -2.88 -17.71
CA VAL A 595 -26.58 -1.76 -17.34
C VAL A 595 -27.30 -0.74 -16.46
N ASN A 596 -28.55 -0.41 -16.76
CA ASN A 596 -29.31 0.56 -15.97
C ASN A 596 -29.54 0.03 -14.55
N GLU A 597 -29.84 -1.25 -14.39
CA GLU A 597 -30.00 -1.85 -13.06
C GLU A 597 -28.66 -1.96 -12.32
N PHE A 598 -27.60 -2.33 -13.03
CA PHE A 598 -26.24 -2.32 -12.48
C PHE A 598 -25.85 -0.94 -11.97
N ASN A 599 -26.13 0.13 -12.74
CA ASN A 599 -25.82 1.50 -12.35
C ASN A 599 -26.61 1.96 -11.11
N LYS A 600 -27.89 1.58 -10.97
CA LYS A 600 -28.68 1.88 -9.77
C LYS A 600 -28.16 1.21 -8.51
N SER A 601 -27.52 0.04 -8.66
CA SER A 601 -26.93 -0.70 -7.53
C SER A 601 -25.63 -0.08 -7.03
N ARG A 602 -25.02 0.84 -7.80
CA ARG A 602 -23.78 1.51 -7.39
C ARG A 602 -24.06 2.50 -6.25
N PRO A 603 -23.16 2.58 -5.25
CA PRO A 603 -23.21 3.66 -4.27
C PRO A 603 -23.32 5.03 -4.94
N ALA A 604 -24.16 5.91 -4.40
CA ALA A 604 -24.20 7.29 -4.85
C ALA A 604 -22.79 7.90 -4.76
N GLY A 605 -22.39 8.72 -5.74
CA GLY A 605 -21.12 9.44 -5.62
C GLY A 605 -21.15 10.43 -4.45
N ARG A 606 -19.98 10.88 -4.00
CA ARG A 606 -19.88 11.85 -2.89
C ARG A 606 -20.80 13.07 -3.08
N PRO A 607 -21.33 13.66 -2.00
CA PRO A 607 -22.17 14.85 -2.09
C PRO A 607 -21.47 16.01 -2.82
N ILE A 608 -22.28 16.76 -3.58
CA ILE A 608 -21.95 18.02 -4.27
C ILE A 608 -23.01 19.07 -3.94
N GLY A 609 -22.99 20.23 -4.60
CA GLY A 609 -23.92 21.32 -4.34
C GLY A 609 -25.36 21.00 -4.72
N GLU A 610 -25.62 20.84 -6.01
CA GLU A 610 -26.97 20.62 -6.54
C GLU A 610 -26.91 19.69 -7.76
N ILE A 611 -27.97 18.90 -7.96
CA ILE A 611 -28.22 18.11 -9.17
C ILE A 611 -29.58 18.50 -9.72
N VAL A 612 -29.64 18.83 -11.02
CA VAL A 612 -30.85 19.27 -11.71
C VAL A 612 -31.05 18.45 -12.97
N ASP A 613 -32.21 17.80 -13.09
CA ASP A 613 -32.62 17.09 -14.30
C ASP A 613 -33.37 18.03 -15.25
N GLY A 614 -33.14 17.90 -16.55
CA GLY A 614 -33.79 18.73 -17.56
C GLY A 614 -33.86 18.08 -18.93
N ARG A 615 -34.41 18.82 -19.89
CA ARG A 615 -34.45 18.44 -21.31
C ARG A 615 -34.04 19.61 -22.17
N LEU A 616 -33.33 19.32 -23.26
CA LEU A 616 -32.92 20.29 -24.26
C LEU A 616 -33.39 19.87 -25.67
N PRO A 617 -33.54 20.80 -26.63
CA PRO A 617 -33.78 20.46 -28.02
C PRO A 617 -32.55 19.73 -28.62
N GLY A 618 -32.73 18.48 -29.06
CA GLY A 618 -31.72 17.73 -29.81
C GLY A 618 -31.87 17.91 -31.32
N ALA A 619 -31.08 17.17 -32.10
CA ALA A 619 -31.10 17.26 -33.56
C ALA A 619 -32.43 16.77 -34.17
N ASP A 620 -33.07 15.80 -33.52
CA ASP A 620 -34.37 15.25 -33.94
C ASP A 620 -35.10 14.67 -32.71
N GLY A 621 -35.62 15.61 -31.89
CA GLY A 621 -36.36 15.35 -30.66
C GLY A 621 -35.66 15.90 -29.39
N PRO A 622 -36.38 16.02 -28.27
CA PRO A 622 -35.80 16.53 -27.02
C PRO A 622 -34.91 15.48 -26.34
N LEU A 623 -33.72 15.87 -25.90
CA LEU A 623 -32.74 15.03 -25.21
C LEU A 623 -32.76 15.30 -23.69
N PRO A 624 -32.65 14.27 -22.84
CA PRO A 624 -32.48 14.46 -21.40
C PRO A 624 -31.06 14.97 -21.10
N TYR A 625 -30.93 15.78 -20.05
CA TYR A 625 -29.64 16.09 -19.46
C TYR A 625 -29.75 16.09 -17.94
N ARG A 626 -28.63 15.78 -17.27
CA ARG A 626 -28.45 15.98 -15.84
C ARG A 626 -27.32 16.97 -15.60
N LEU A 627 -27.62 18.04 -14.86
CA LEU A 627 -26.70 19.10 -14.52
C LEU A 627 -26.17 18.89 -13.10
N TYR A 628 -24.84 18.82 -12.97
CA TYR A 628 -24.12 18.71 -11.71
C TYR A 628 -23.45 20.04 -11.36
N LYS A 629 -23.78 20.60 -10.18
CA LYS A 629 -23.29 21.91 -9.74
C LYS A 629 -22.35 21.84 -8.52
N PRO A 630 -21.28 22.65 -8.50
CA PRO A 630 -20.48 22.87 -7.31
C PRO A 630 -21.31 23.42 -6.14
N ALA A 631 -20.87 23.19 -4.90
CA ALA A 631 -21.46 23.80 -3.71
C ALA A 631 -21.10 25.29 -3.56
N THR A 632 -20.09 25.77 -4.29
CA THR A 632 -19.67 27.17 -4.30
C THR A 632 -20.66 28.04 -5.08
N PRO A 633 -20.91 29.29 -4.67
CA PRO A 633 -21.75 30.23 -5.42
C PRO A 633 -21.27 30.40 -6.86
N GLY A 634 -22.20 30.41 -7.82
CA GLY A 634 -21.91 30.62 -9.26
C GLY A 634 -21.76 32.09 -9.65
N PRO A 635 -21.59 32.37 -10.97
CA PRO A 635 -21.59 31.42 -12.09
C PRO A 635 -20.29 30.61 -12.23
N HIS A 636 -20.34 29.47 -12.91
CA HIS A 636 -19.19 28.56 -13.10
C HIS A 636 -18.91 28.25 -14.58
N PRO A 637 -17.68 27.89 -14.99
CA PRO A 637 -17.45 27.33 -16.32
C PRO A 637 -18.21 26.01 -16.52
N VAL A 638 -18.58 25.72 -17.77
CA VAL A 638 -19.44 24.58 -18.11
C VAL A 638 -18.71 23.58 -18.99
N VAL A 639 -18.79 22.31 -18.59
CA VAL A 639 -18.35 21.14 -19.37
C VAL A 639 -19.58 20.40 -19.89
N VAL A 640 -19.70 20.25 -21.21
CA VAL A 640 -20.68 19.36 -21.83
C VAL A 640 -20.09 17.95 -21.85
N TYR A 641 -20.76 17.02 -21.18
CA TYR A 641 -20.26 15.66 -20.99
C TYR A 641 -21.14 14.61 -21.70
N PHE A 642 -20.50 13.66 -22.36
CA PHE A 642 -21.15 12.52 -23.00
C PHE A 642 -20.70 11.20 -22.39
N HIS A 643 -21.68 10.37 -22.01
CA HIS A 643 -21.43 9.08 -21.36
C HIS A 643 -20.92 8.00 -22.32
N GLY A 644 -20.26 6.99 -21.77
CA GLY A 644 -19.80 5.80 -22.50
C GLY A 644 -20.93 4.83 -22.88
N GLY A 645 -20.58 3.59 -23.23
CA GLY A 645 -21.58 2.55 -23.53
C GLY A 645 -21.72 2.16 -25.00
N GLY A 646 -20.71 2.47 -25.83
CA GLY A 646 -20.64 1.99 -27.21
C GLY A 646 -21.80 2.44 -28.10
N TRP A 647 -22.33 3.65 -27.86
CA TRP A 647 -23.51 4.24 -28.52
C TRP A 647 -24.83 3.47 -28.35
N VAL A 648 -24.82 2.38 -27.58
CA VAL A 648 -25.95 1.47 -27.42
C VAL A 648 -26.46 1.47 -25.98
N LEU A 649 -25.60 1.73 -25.00
CA LEU A 649 -25.87 1.58 -23.57
C LEU A 649 -25.69 2.90 -22.82
N GLY A 650 -26.26 2.97 -21.62
CA GLY A 650 -26.13 4.12 -20.71
C GLY A 650 -27.22 5.16 -20.88
N ASP A 651 -27.04 6.27 -20.19
CA ASP A 651 -27.91 7.47 -20.16
C ASP A 651 -27.15 8.62 -19.49
N GLU A 652 -27.80 9.80 -19.36
CA GLU A 652 -27.22 11.00 -18.74
C GLU A 652 -26.80 10.82 -17.27
N GLN A 653 -27.19 9.71 -16.62
CA GLN A 653 -26.95 9.43 -15.20
C GLN A 653 -25.86 8.37 -15.00
N SER A 654 -25.51 7.64 -16.06
CA SER A 654 -24.65 6.44 -15.99
C SER A 654 -23.25 6.70 -15.41
N ASP A 655 -22.71 7.89 -15.67
CA ASP A 655 -21.38 8.31 -15.21
C ASP A 655 -21.46 9.34 -14.07
N GLU A 656 -22.55 9.34 -13.29
CA GLU A 656 -22.77 10.25 -12.16
C GLU A 656 -21.59 10.32 -11.17
N PRO A 657 -20.97 9.21 -10.72
CA PRO A 657 -19.81 9.28 -9.83
C PRO A 657 -18.63 10.05 -10.44
N PHE A 658 -18.39 9.89 -11.74
CA PHE A 658 -17.34 10.62 -12.46
C PHE A 658 -17.66 12.12 -12.55
N CYS A 659 -18.89 12.47 -12.93
CA CYS A 659 -19.33 13.87 -13.00
C CYS A 659 -19.23 14.56 -11.63
N ARG A 660 -19.67 13.91 -10.54
CA ARG A 660 -19.55 14.44 -9.17
C ARG A 660 -18.09 14.68 -8.77
N ASP A 661 -17.20 13.72 -9.04
CA ASP A 661 -15.77 13.84 -8.74
C ASP A 661 -15.12 14.98 -9.54
N MET A 662 -15.45 15.10 -10.84
CA MET A 662 -14.94 16.19 -11.67
C MET A 662 -15.46 17.55 -11.22
N VAL A 663 -16.73 17.69 -10.86
CA VAL A 663 -17.29 18.93 -10.27
C VAL A 663 -16.50 19.33 -9.01
N ARG A 664 -16.22 18.37 -8.11
CA ARG A 664 -15.45 18.63 -6.89
C ARG A 664 -14.01 19.05 -7.16
N ARG A 665 -13.35 18.45 -8.16
CA ARG A 665 -11.94 18.74 -8.48
C ARG A 665 -11.74 19.99 -9.33
N THR A 666 -12.70 20.30 -10.19
CA THR A 666 -12.58 21.42 -11.14
C THR A 666 -13.20 22.69 -10.60
N GLY A 667 -14.25 22.59 -9.76
CA GLY A 667 -15.13 23.70 -9.42
C GLY A 667 -16.03 24.13 -10.60
N MET A 668 -16.18 23.30 -11.62
CA MET A 668 -16.98 23.58 -12.82
C MET A 668 -18.32 22.85 -12.76
N MET A 669 -19.26 23.29 -13.60
CA MET A 669 -20.51 22.58 -13.84
C MET A 669 -20.35 21.53 -14.93
N PHE A 670 -20.94 20.36 -14.73
CA PHE A 670 -21.00 19.30 -15.73
C PHE A 670 -22.44 19.12 -16.19
N VAL A 671 -22.69 19.31 -17.49
CA VAL A 671 -23.97 19.01 -18.12
C VAL A 671 -23.81 17.66 -18.84
N SER A 672 -24.24 16.59 -18.18
CA SER A 672 -24.24 15.24 -18.76
C SER A 672 -25.45 15.11 -19.67
N VAL A 673 -25.21 14.80 -20.95
CA VAL A 673 -26.24 14.79 -22.00
C VAL A 673 -26.51 13.35 -22.44
N GLY A 674 -27.78 12.95 -22.40
CA GLY A 674 -28.24 11.72 -23.05
C GLY A 674 -28.38 11.94 -24.55
N TYR A 675 -28.03 10.93 -25.34
CA TYR A 675 -28.11 10.96 -26.80
C TYR A 675 -28.91 9.76 -27.31
N ARG A 676 -29.38 9.81 -28.56
CA ARG A 676 -30.13 8.70 -29.13
C ARG A 676 -29.24 7.49 -29.41
N HIS A 677 -29.68 6.32 -28.97
CA HIS A 677 -28.91 5.08 -29.06
C HIS A 677 -29.22 4.25 -30.30
N ALA A 678 -28.19 3.56 -30.79
CA ALA A 678 -28.33 2.48 -31.75
C ALA A 678 -28.84 1.20 -31.06
N PRO A 679 -29.57 0.30 -31.74
CA PRO A 679 -29.82 0.29 -33.20
C PRO A 679 -31.03 1.12 -33.66
N GLU A 680 -31.87 1.64 -32.76
CA GLU A 680 -33.07 2.41 -33.12
C GLU A 680 -32.70 3.71 -33.84
N HIS A 681 -31.60 4.33 -33.40
CA HIS A 681 -31.04 5.54 -33.98
C HIS A 681 -29.56 5.31 -34.30
N ARG A 682 -29.30 4.76 -35.49
CA ARG A 682 -27.94 4.55 -36.00
C ARG A 682 -27.28 5.89 -36.37
N PHE A 683 -25.99 5.84 -36.72
CA PHE A 683 -25.27 6.97 -37.31
C PHE A 683 -26.13 7.66 -38.40
N PRO A 684 -26.25 9.00 -38.42
CA PRO A 684 -25.48 9.99 -37.64
C PRO A 684 -26.10 10.48 -36.32
N ALA A 685 -27.12 9.81 -35.77
CA ALA A 685 -27.92 10.35 -34.67
C ALA A 685 -27.11 10.88 -33.47
N ALA A 686 -26.24 10.05 -32.87
CA ALA A 686 -25.46 10.45 -31.69
C ALA A 686 -24.48 11.61 -31.97
N ALA A 687 -23.88 11.66 -33.17
CA ALA A 687 -22.98 12.74 -33.57
C ALA A 687 -23.73 14.07 -33.74
N GLU A 688 -24.91 14.05 -34.35
CA GLU A 688 -25.76 15.23 -34.51
C GLU A 688 -26.35 15.70 -33.17
N ASP A 689 -26.73 14.77 -32.31
CA ASP A 689 -27.22 15.06 -30.96
C ASP A 689 -26.15 15.73 -30.09
N GLY A 690 -24.90 15.25 -30.15
CA GLY A 690 -23.78 15.87 -29.45
C GLY A 690 -23.57 17.33 -29.86
N TYR A 691 -23.53 17.59 -31.17
CA TYR A 691 -23.40 18.95 -31.69
C TYR A 691 -24.59 19.85 -31.32
N ALA A 692 -25.82 19.36 -31.48
CA ALA A 692 -27.03 20.12 -31.15
C ALA A 692 -27.09 20.49 -29.67
N ALA A 693 -26.76 19.53 -28.78
CA ALA A 693 -26.74 19.76 -27.35
C ALA A 693 -25.66 20.77 -26.94
N THR A 694 -24.43 20.62 -27.42
CA THR A 694 -23.33 21.57 -27.10
C THR A 694 -23.67 22.98 -27.57
N ARG A 695 -24.27 23.12 -28.76
CA ARG A 695 -24.74 24.42 -29.26
C ARG A 695 -25.81 25.02 -28.35
N TRP A 696 -26.87 24.26 -28.04
CA TRP A 696 -27.96 24.77 -27.20
C TRP A 696 -27.43 25.18 -25.81
N ILE A 697 -26.59 24.35 -25.19
CA ILE A 697 -25.99 24.65 -23.88
C ILE A 697 -25.17 25.94 -23.94
N SER A 698 -24.36 26.14 -24.98
CA SER A 698 -23.57 27.37 -25.15
C SER A 698 -24.44 28.62 -25.30
N GLU A 699 -25.62 28.50 -25.91
CA GLU A 699 -26.58 29.60 -26.10
C GLU A 699 -27.36 29.92 -24.80
N HIS A 700 -27.45 28.97 -23.85
CA HIS A 700 -28.28 29.06 -22.62
C HIS A 700 -27.46 29.03 -21.31
N LEU A 701 -26.16 29.37 -21.37
CA LEU A 701 -25.26 29.29 -20.20
C LEU A 701 -25.79 30.04 -18.97
N ALA A 702 -26.28 31.26 -19.15
CA ALA A 702 -26.79 32.07 -18.03
C ALA A 702 -27.98 31.41 -17.31
N GLU A 703 -28.87 30.75 -18.04
CA GLU A 703 -30.05 30.06 -17.48
C GLU A 703 -29.65 28.82 -16.67
N LEU A 704 -28.60 28.13 -17.10
CA LEU A 704 -28.06 26.97 -16.40
C LEU A 704 -27.26 27.36 -15.15
N GLY A 705 -26.75 28.59 -15.09
CA GLY A 705 -25.85 29.10 -14.04
C GLY A 705 -24.37 29.12 -14.45
N GLY A 706 -24.11 29.04 -15.75
CA GLY A 706 -22.78 29.06 -16.36
C GLY A 706 -22.23 30.45 -16.67
N ILE A 707 -20.91 30.56 -16.79
CA ILE A 707 -20.19 31.75 -17.28
C ILE A 707 -20.34 31.83 -18.80
N GLN A 708 -20.72 32.99 -19.32
CA GLN A 708 -20.77 33.25 -20.77
C GLN A 708 -19.38 33.17 -21.40
N GLY A 709 -19.26 32.46 -22.54
CA GLY A 709 -18.01 32.24 -23.25
C GLY A 709 -17.88 30.82 -23.79
N PRO A 710 -16.66 30.41 -24.20
CA PRO A 710 -16.42 29.06 -24.71
C PRO A 710 -16.76 27.99 -23.69
N VAL A 711 -17.39 26.91 -24.15
CA VAL A 711 -17.64 25.71 -23.33
C VAL A 711 -16.49 24.72 -23.46
N LEU A 712 -16.41 23.76 -22.54
CA LEU A 712 -15.55 22.59 -22.69
C LEU A 712 -16.40 21.39 -23.08
N VAL A 713 -15.80 20.43 -23.79
CA VAL A 713 -16.48 19.17 -24.15
C VAL A 713 -15.68 18.00 -23.59
N ALA A 714 -16.36 17.02 -23.02
CA ALA A 714 -15.73 15.85 -22.44
C ALA A 714 -16.53 14.58 -22.72
N GLY A 715 -15.86 13.44 -22.72
CA GLY A 715 -16.54 12.16 -22.78
C GLY A 715 -15.63 10.98 -22.59
N TRP A 716 -16.23 9.83 -22.29
CA TRP A 716 -15.54 8.56 -22.10
C TRP A 716 -16.01 7.52 -23.13
N SER A 717 -15.11 6.70 -23.66
CA SER A 717 -15.45 5.62 -24.61
C SER A 717 -16.18 6.17 -25.85
N ALA A 718 -17.37 5.67 -26.18
CA ALA A 718 -18.24 6.25 -27.21
C ALA A 718 -18.62 7.73 -26.96
N GLY A 719 -18.74 8.16 -25.69
CA GLY A 719 -18.91 9.57 -25.36
C GLY A 719 -17.67 10.39 -25.70
N GLY A 720 -16.48 9.80 -25.59
CA GLY A 720 -15.22 10.40 -26.05
C GLY A 720 -15.20 10.56 -27.58
N ASN A 721 -15.78 9.61 -28.31
CA ASN A 721 -16.01 9.75 -29.74
C ASN A 721 -16.93 10.95 -30.04
N ILE A 722 -18.09 11.02 -29.39
CA ILE A 722 -19.07 12.11 -29.58
C ILE A 722 -18.43 13.47 -29.24
N ALA A 723 -17.62 13.55 -28.18
CA ALA A 723 -16.90 14.77 -27.81
C ALA A 723 -15.91 15.21 -28.91
N ALA A 724 -15.10 14.27 -29.44
CA ALA A 724 -14.15 14.54 -30.51
C ALA A 724 -14.85 14.97 -31.81
N VAL A 725 -15.92 14.28 -32.20
CA VAL A 725 -16.73 14.60 -33.38
C VAL A 725 -17.46 15.94 -33.21
N THR A 726 -17.96 16.25 -32.01
CA THR A 726 -18.58 17.55 -31.71
C THR A 726 -17.60 18.69 -31.94
N CYS A 727 -16.33 18.54 -31.57
CA CYS A 727 -15.30 19.53 -31.85
C CYS A 727 -15.06 19.71 -33.37
N GLN A 728 -15.07 18.61 -34.14
CA GLN A 728 -14.95 18.67 -35.61
C GLN A 728 -16.15 19.39 -36.23
N LEU A 729 -17.38 19.04 -35.82
CA LEU A 729 -18.61 19.65 -36.31
C LEU A 729 -18.70 21.13 -35.93
N ALA A 730 -18.29 21.51 -34.72
CA ALA A 730 -18.23 22.91 -34.29
C ALA A 730 -17.29 23.73 -35.18
N ARG A 731 -16.07 23.24 -35.45
CA ARG A 731 -15.15 23.88 -36.39
C ARG A 731 -15.77 23.99 -37.79
N ASP A 732 -16.32 22.90 -38.30
CA ASP A 732 -16.73 22.80 -39.71
C ASP A 732 -18.04 23.54 -40.01
N ARG A 733 -18.92 23.72 -39.01
CA ARG A 733 -20.22 24.38 -39.14
C ARG A 733 -20.26 25.81 -38.62
N GLY A 734 -19.11 26.36 -38.17
CA GLY A 734 -19.07 27.66 -37.50
C GLY A 734 -19.87 27.67 -36.19
N GLY A 735 -19.90 26.51 -35.52
CA GLY A 735 -20.66 26.25 -34.29
C GLY A 735 -20.00 26.83 -33.04
N PRO A 736 -20.48 26.44 -31.85
CA PRO A 736 -20.10 27.10 -30.60
C PRO A 736 -18.60 27.04 -30.34
N GLU A 737 -18.06 28.10 -29.71
CA GLU A 737 -16.67 28.12 -29.31
C GLU A 737 -16.39 27.07 -28.23
N ILE A 738 -15.39 26.23 -28.45
CA ILE A 738 -14.93 25.20 -27.52
C ILE A 738 -13.49 25.52 -27.12
N SER A 739 -13.22 25.66 -25.83
CA SER A 739 -11.88 26.02 -25.33
C SER A 739 -10.99 24.81 -25.01
N GLY A 740 -11.55 23.60 -24.94
CA GLY A 740 -10.79 22.37 -24.76
C GLY A 740 -11.65 21.11 -24.78
N GLN A 741 -11.00 19.97 -25.02
CA GLN A 741 -11.64 18.65 -25.02
C GLN A 741 -10.94 17.64 -24.10
N LEU A 742 -11.72 16.92 -23.29
CA LEU A 742 -11.24 15.81 -22.46
C LEU A 742 -11.77 14.49 -23.02
N LEU A 743 -10.85 13.63 -23.48
CA LEU A 743 -11.19 12.37 -24.13
C LEU A 743 -10.65 11.19 -23.30
N VAL A 744 -11.54 10.45 -22.64
CA VAL A 744 -11.16 9.31 -21.79
C VAL A 744 -11.41 8.02 -22.56
N CYS A 745 -10.38 7.20 -22.78
CA CYS A 745 -10.43 5.95 -23.56
C CYS A 745 -11.30 6.07 -24.83
N PRO A 746 -11.09 7.08 -25.69
CA PRO A 746 -12.05 7.41 -26.75
C PRO A 746 -12.05 6.35 -27.85
N VAL A 747 -13.23 6.03 -28.40
CA VAL A 747 -13.30 5.35 -29.69
C VAL A 747 -13.00 6.38 -30.78
N THR A 748 -12.04 6.12 -31.64
CA THR A 748 -11.56 7.11 -32.64
C THR A 748 -11.43 6.55 -34.04
N ASP A 749 -11.44 5.22 -34.20
CA ASP A 749 -11.15 4.54 -35.44
C ASP A 749 -11.80 3.15 -35.50
N CYS A 750 -12.17 2.69 -36.69
CA CYS A 750 -12.80 1.38 -36.91
C CYS A 750 -11.82 0.23 -37.20
N SER A 751 -10.52 0.42 -36.96
CA SER A 751 -9.47 -0.54 -37.32
C SER A 751 -9.20 -1.52 -36.17
N PHE A 752 -9.64 -2.76 -36.34
CA PHE A 752 -9.58 -3.83 -35.32
C PHE A 752 -8.31 -4.68 -35.34
N ASP A 753 -7.35 -4.36 -36.22
CA ASP A 753 -6.08 -5.06 -36.40
C ASP A 753 -4.95 -4.49 -35.52
N ARG A 754 -5.21 -3.42 -34.78
CA ARG A 754 -4.24 -2.82 -33.84
C ARG A 754 -3.85 -3.82 -32.73
N PRO A 755 -2.58 -3.84 -32.28
CA PRO A 755 -2.12 -4.77 -31.25
C PRO A 755 -3.01 -4.81 -30.00
N SER A 756 -3.48 -3.66 -29.50
CA SER A 756 -4.36 -3.58 -28.33
C SER A 756 -5.66 -4.38 -28.44
N TYR A 757 -6.22 -4.53 -29.64
CA TYR A 757 -7.42 -5.35 -29.87
C TYR A 757 -7.15 -6.86 -29.72
N ASN A 758 -5.89 -7.29 -29.86
CA ASN A 758 -5.46 -8.66 -29.65
C ASN A 758 -4.94 -8.87 -28.22
N ASP A 759 -4.07 -7.98 -27.75
CA ASP A 759 -3.48 -8.02 -26.40
C ASP A 759 -4.56 -8.00 -25.31
N ASN A 760 -5.62 -7.21 -25.52
CA ASN A 760 -6.70 -6.96 -24.57
C ASN A 760 -8.04 -7.54 -25.05
N ALA A 761 -8.02 -8.60 -25.85
CA ALA A 761 -9.23 -9.14 -26.49
C ALA A 761 -10.29 -9.64 -25.49
N SER A 762 -9.89 -10.04 -24.28
CA SER A 762 -10.73 -10.64 -23.24
C SER A 762 -10.23 -10.29 -21.83
N GLY A 763 -11.08 -10.45 -20.81
CA GLY A 763 -10.68 -10.40 -19.39
C GLY A 763 -10.65 -9.00 -18.75
N TYR A 764 -10.80 -7.92 -19.52
CA TYR A 764 -10.68 -6.54 -19.05
C TYR A 764 -11.97 -5.71 -19.20
N PHE A 765 -13.12 -6.35 -18.96
CA PHE A 765 -14.47 -5.79 -19.08
C PHE A 765 -14.88 -5.40 -20.53
N LEU A 766 -14.19 -4.46 -21.16
CA LEU A 766 -14.34 -4.21 -22.60
C LEU A 766 -13.56 -5.27 -23.37
N THR A 767 -14.23 -5.98 -24.27
CA THR A 767 -13.65 -7.05 -25.07
C THR A 767 -13.70 -6.69 -26.56
N ARG A 768 -12.91 -7.42 -27.36
CA ARG A 768 -12.95 -7.28 -28.82
C ARG A 768 -14.34 -7.65 -29.38
N SER A 769 -14.97 -8.70 -28.85
CA SER A 769 -16.31 -9.13 -29.28
C SER A 769 -17.37 -8.07 -28.98
N LEU A 770 -17.30 -7.45 -27.80
CA LEU A 770 -18.21 -6.38 -27.41
C LEU A 770 -18.05 -5.14 -28.31
N MET A 771 -16.81 -4.81 -28.69
CA MET A 771 -16.58 -3.72 -29.66
C MET A 771 -17.14 -4.02 -31.06
N TYR A 772 -16.99 -5.26 -31.58
CA TYR A 772 -17.63 -5.61 -32.84
C TYR A 772 -19.15 -5.43 -32.78
N TRP A 773 -19.76 -5.88 -31.69
CA TRP A 773 -21.19 -5.74 -31.49
C TRP A 773 -21.64 -4.28 -31.46
N PHE A 774 -20.93 -3.40 -30.74
CA PHE A 774 -21.22 -1.96 -30.74
C PHE A 774 -21.13 -1.36 -32.15
N TRP A 775 -20.07 -1.67 -32.90
CA TRP A 775 -19.86 -1.16 -34.25
C TRP A 775 -20.93 -1.63 -35.24
N ASP A 776 -21.38 -2.89 -35.14
CA ASP A 776 -22.44 -3.45 -36.00
C ASP A 776 -23.79 -2.77 -35.75
N LEU A 777 -24.11 -2.47 -34.49
CA LEU A 777 -25.34 -1.74 -34.16
C LEU A 777 -25.26 -0.27 -34.55
N TYR A 778 -24.13 0.40 -34.26
CA TYR A 778 -24.00 1.86 -34.42
C TYR A 778 -24.09 2.34 -35.87
N CYS A 779 -23.41 1.69 -36.82
CA CYS A 779 -23.34 2.17 -38.21
C CYS A 779 -23.15 1.03 -39.22
N SER A 780 -23.46 1.28 -40.50
CA SER A 780 -23.18 0.30 -41.56
C SER A 780 -21.67 0.19 -41.81
N PRO A 781 -21.17 -0.93 -42.34
CA PRO A 781 -19.75 -1.07 -42.69
C PRO A 781 -19.23 0.08 -43.59
N ASP A 782 -20.06 0.57 -44.51
CA ASP A 782 -19.70 1.66 -45.44
C ASP A 782 -19.55 3.01 -44.73
N ASP A 783 -20.27 3.22 -43.62
CA ASP A 783 -20.20 4.45 -42.83
C ASP A 783 -18.99 4.49 -41.89
N ARG A 784 -18.34 3.35 -41.60
CA ARG A 784 -17.32 3.25 -40.54
C ARG A 784 -16.12 4.17 -40.76
N THR A 785 -15.83 4.50 -42.00
CA THR A 785 -14.71 5.41 -42.36
C THR A 785 -15.12 6.88 -42.41
N ASP A 786 -16.40 7.22 -42.26
CA ASP A 786 -16.85 8.61 -42.18
C ASP A 786 -16.16 9.30 -40.97
N PRO A 787 -15.57 10.49 -41.14
CA PRO A 787 -14.94 11.24 -40.05
C PRO A 787 -15.83 11.48 -38.81
N ARG A 788 -17.15 11.51 -38.99
CA ARG A 788 -18.13 11.67 -37.88
C ARG A 788 -18.39 10.35 -37.13
N VAL A 789 -17.78 9.27 -37.57
CA VAL A 789 -17.77 7.95 -36.93
C VAL A 789 -16.36 7.61 -36.43
N SER A 790 -15.37 7.73 -37.31
CA SER A 790 -13.95 7.54 -37.02
C SER A 790 -13.21 8.87 -37.08
N PRO A 791 -13.23 9.69 -36.01
CA PRO A 791 -12.64 11.04 -36.01
C PRO A 791 -11.13 11.06 -36.31
N LEU A 792 -10.40 9.95 -36.11
CA LEU A 792 -9.00 9.82 -36.53
C LEU A 792 -8.81 9.97 -38.04
N ARG A 793 -9.81 9.59 -38.83
CA ARG A 793 -9.79 9.69 -40.30
C ARG A 793 -10.23 11.07 -40.81
N GLY A 794 -10.63 11.96 -39.90
CA GLY A 794 -11.05 13.32 -40.19
C GLY A 794 -9.92 14.34 -40.23
N LYS A 795 -10.28 15.59 -40.59
CA LYS A 795 -9.38 16.73 -40.41
C LYS A 795 -9.27 17.03 -38.92
N VAL A 796 -8.07 16.94 -38.35
CA VAL A 796 -7.79 17.25 -36.94
C VAL A 796 -7.16 18.63 -36.72
N ALA A 797 -6.68 19.29 -37.78
CA ALA A 797 -6.15 20.65 -37.71
C ALA A 797 -7.24 21.66 -37.31
N GLY A 798 -6.88 22.61 -36.44
CA GLY A 798 -7.80 23.64 -35.94
C GLY A 798 -8.84 23.16 -34.93
N LEU A 799 -8.66 21.97 -34.37
CA LEU A 799 -9.44 21.50 -33.21
C LEU A 799 -8.95 22.16 -31.91
N PRO A 800 -9.80 22.26 -30.87
CA PRO A 800 -9.40 22.80 -29.58
C PRO A 800 -8.37 21.90 -28.87
N PRO A 801 -7.57 22.46 -27.93
CA PRO A 801 -6.62 21.69 -27.13
C PRO A 801 -7.24 20.45 -26.48
N ALA A 802 -6.49 19.35 -26.41
CA ALA A 802 -7.01 18.07 -25.93
C ALA A 802 -6.19 17.48 -24.78
N PHE A 803 -6.89 16.83 -23.84
CA PHE A 803 -6.31 15.88 -22.90
C PHE A 803 -6.85 14.48 -23.22
N VAL A 804 -5.98 13.58 -23.68
CA VAL A 804 -6.36 12.23 -24.12
C VAL A 804 -5.85 11.19 -23.12
N VAL A 805 -6.76 10.37 -22.60
CA VAL A 805 -6.44 9.29 -21.65
C VAL A 805 -6.63 7.95 -22.33
N THR A 806 -5.65 7.07 -22.18
CA THR A 806 -5.68 5.68 -22.65
C THR A 806 -5.26 4.74 -21.52
N CYS A 807 -5.86 3.56 -21.48
CA CYS A 807 -5.56 2.53 -20.48
C CYS A 807 -4.72 1.41 -21.10
N GLU A 808 -3.77 0.84 -20.36
CA GLU A 808 -2.91 -0.24 -20.87
C GLU A 808 -3.70 -1.48 -21.27
N PHE A 809 -4.69 -1.86 -20.45
CA PHE A 809 -5.56 -3.02 -20.61
C PHE A 809 -6.91 -2.63 -21.21
N ASP A 810 -6.86 -2.09 -22.43
CA ASP A 810 -8.01 -1.60 -23.19
C ASP A 810 -7.84 -1.92 -24.68
N PRO A 811 -8.83 -2.53 -25.36
CA PRO A 811 -8.84 -2.68 -26.81
C PRO A 811 -8.63 -1.35 -27.57
N LEU A 812 -9.14 -0.23 -27.05
CA LEU A 812 -9.10 1.08 -27.70
C LEU A 812 -7.78 1.85 -27.48
N ARG A 813 -6.83 1.27 -26.74
CA ARG A 813 -5.57 1.93 -26.36
C ARG A 813 -4.85 2.53 -27.57
N ASP A 814 -4.61 1.73 -28.60
CA ASP A 814 -3.73 2.12 -29.70
C ASP A 814 -4.39 3.14 -30.65
N GLU A 815 -5.72 3.12 -30.79
CA GLU A 815 -6.44 4.12 -31.58
C GLU A 815 -6.51 5.48 -30.87
N GLY A 816 -6.75 5.50 -29.56
CA GLY A 816 -6.70 6.72 -28.76
C GLY A 816 -5.30 7.35 -28.76
N ILE A 817 -4.24 6.52 -28.76
CA ILE A 817 -2.86 6.99 -28.94
C ILE A 817 -2.67 7.61 -30.32
N ALA A 818 -3.10 6.94 -31.38
CA ALA A 818 -2.98 7.44 -32.75
C ALA A 818 -3.71 8.77 -32.95
N TYR A 819 -4.87 8.96 -32.31
CA TYR A 819 -5.62 10.22 -32.36
C TYR A 819 -4.85 11.38 -31.72
N ALA A 820 -4.30 11.17 -30.52
CA ALA A 820 -3.48 12.16 -29.85
C ALA A 820 -2.25 12.56 -30.68
N GLU A 821 -1.58 11.57 -31.28
CA GLU A 821 -0.41 11.78 -32.15
C GLU A 821 -0.79 12.54 -33.43
N ALA A 822 -1.92 12.20 -34.07
CA ALA A 822 -2.41 12.91 -35.26
C ALA A 822 -2.76 14.39 -34.96
N MET A 823 -3.42 14.66 -33.83
CA MET A 823 -3.72 16.02 -33.39
C MET A 823 -2.46 16.84 -33.14
N ALA A 824 -1.48 16.26 -32.42
CA ALA A 824 -0.20 16.92 -32.15
C ALA A 824 0.58 17.21 -33.45
N ALA A 825 0.62 16.26 -34.38
CA ALA A 825 1.24 16.43 -35.69
C ALA A 825 0.58 17.53 -36.53
N ALA A 826 -0.73 17.77 -36.32
CA ALA A 826 -1.47 18.85 -36.96
C ALA A 826 -1.35 20.21 -36.25
N GLY A 827 -0.51 20.32 -35.23
CA GLY A 827 -0.26 21.56 -34.48
C GLY A 827 -1.28 21.88 -33.39
N VAL A 828 -2.16 20.93 -33.03
CA VAL A 828 -3.08 21.11 -31.89
C VAL A 828 -2.33 20.83 -30.59
N PRO A 829 -2.47 21.66 -29.53
CA PRO A 829 -1.92 21.34 -28.22
C PRO A 829 -2.60 20.09 -27.64
N VAL A 830 -1.80 19.04 -27.37
CA VAL A 830 -2.29 17.78 -26.81
C VAL A 830 -1.47 17.38 -25.61
N GLU A 831 -2.16 17.00 -24.54
CA GLU A 831 -1.63 16.31 -23.39
C GLU A 831 -2.15 14.86 -23.38
N GLN A 832 -1.30 13.90 -23.03
CA GLN A 832 -1.66 12.49 -23.07
C GLN A 832 -1.31 11.78 -21.77
N LEU A 833 -2.27 11.02 -21.25
CA LEU A 833 -2.08 10.08 -20.14
C LEU A 833 -2.18 8.64 -20.67
N ARG A 834 -1.06 7.91 -20.65
CA ARG A 834 -1.01 6.46 -20.89
C ARG A 834 -1.02 5.75 -19.54
N ALA A 835 -2.20 5.34 -19.08
CA ALA A 835 -2.44 4.83 -17.75
C ALA A 835 -2.03 3.35 -17.62
N HIS A 836 -0.88 3.11 -16.98
CA HIS A 836 -0.35 1.78 -16.67
C HIS A 836 -1.30 1.01 -15.73
N GLY A 837 -1.55 -0.26 -16.06
CA GLY A 837 -2.21 -1.18 -15.13
C GLY A 837 -3.71 -0.95 -14.99
N HIS A 838 -4.22 0.05 -15.71
CA HIS A 838 -5.63 0.40 -15.77
C HIS A 838 -6.31 -0.28 -16.94
N PHE A 839 -7.59 -0.58 -16.76
CA PHE A 839 -8.50 -1.09 -17.78
C PHE A 839 -9.52 -0.04 -18.22
N HIS A 840 -10.29 -0.33 -19.27
CA HIS A 840 -11.20 0.61 -19.96
C HIS A 840 -12.10 1.47 -19.03
N SER A 841 -12.65 0.89 -17.95
CA SER A 841 -13.58 1.59 -17.05
C SER A 841 -12.94 2.20 -15.80
N SER A 842 -11.62 2.11 -15.65
CA SER A 842 -10.91 2.50 -14.40
C SER A 842 -11.24 3.92 -13.94
N PHE A 843 -11.26 4.88 -14.86
CA PHE A 843 -11.45 6.28 -14.50
C PHE A 843 -12.90 6.63 -14.18
N ALA A 844 -13.87 5.93 -14.76
CA ALA A 844 -15.30 6.08 -14.45
C ALA A 844 -15.68 5.47 -13.09
N MET A 845 -14.94 4.46 -12.62
CA MET A 845 -15.14 3.81 -11.32
C MET A 845 -14.56 4.62 -10.14
N VAL A 846 -15.14 5.81 -9.90
CA VAL A 846 -14.78 6.69 -8.77
C VAL A 846 -15.04 6.01 -7.42
N ASP A 847 -14.15 6.25 -6.45
CA ASP A 847 -14.16 5.65 -5.10
C ASP A 847 -14.09 4.09 -5.06
N VAL A 848 -13.99 3.44 -6.23
CA VAL A 848 -13.76 2.00 -6.38
C VAL A 848 -12.35 1.72 -6.89
N VAL A 849 -11.93 2.42 -7.95
CA VAL A 849 -10.55 2.41 -8.47
C VAL A 849 -9.85 3.69 -8.00
N ILE A 850 -9.24 3.58 -6.82
CA ILE A 850 -8.53 4.65 -6.10
C ILE A 850 -7.23 5.03 -6.82
N THR A 851 -6.51 4.08 -7.42
CA THR A 851 -5.32 4.36 -8.25
C THR A 851 -5.64 5.30 -9.43
N GLY A 852 -6.90 5.33 -9.88
CA GLY A 852 -7.39 6.25 -10.90
C GLY A 852 -7.46 7.72 -10.46
N VAL A 853 -7.34 8.03 -9.15
CA VAL A 853 -7.44 9.41 -8.62
C VAL A 853 -6.40 10.34 -9.22
N GLN A 854 -5.15 9.89 -9.39
CA GLN A 854 -4.10 10.74 -9.97
C GLN A 854 -4.38 11.09 -11.43
N GLY A 855 -4.90 10.15 -12.22
CA GLY A 855 -5.33 10.45 -13.58
C GLY A 855 -6.52 11.42 -13.60
N ARG A 856 -7.52 11.22 -12.73
CA ARG A 856 -8.64 12.16 -12.56
C ARG A 856 -8.20 13.56 -12.12
N MET A 857 -7.16 13.68 -11.31
CA MET A 857 -6.55 14.97 -10.99
C MET A 857 -5.95 15.65 -12.22
N GLN A 858 -5.18 14.92 -13.03
CA GLN A 858 -4.60 15.46 -14.27
C GLN A 858 -5.69 15.89 -15.27
N MET A 859 -6.77 15.11 -15.38
CA MET A 859 -7.96 15.47 -16.17
C MET A 859 -8.58 16.79 -15.68
N ALA A 860 -8.78 16.92 -14.36
CA ALA A 860 -9.35 18.13 -13.77
C ALA A 860 -8.44 19.35 -13.96
N GLU A 861 -7.12 19.19 -13.79
CA GLU A 861 -6.15 20.25 -14.05
C GLU A 861 -6.13 20.68 -15.51
N ALA A 862 -6.26 19.75 -16.46
CA ALA A 862 -6.37 20.06 -17.88
C ALA A 862 -7.63 20.85 -18.19
N LEU A 863 -8.79 20.44 -17.67
CA LEU A 863 -10.04 21.21 -17.80
C LEU A 863 -9.89 22.62 -17.23
N ARG A 864 -9.29 22.77 -16.04
CA ARG A 864 -9.01 24.09 -15.45
C ARG A 864 -8.13 24.94 -16.34
N ARG A 865 -7.06 24.37 -16.92
CA ARG A 865 -6.20 25.07 -17.89
C ARG A 865 -6.98 25.53 -19.11
N PHE A 866 -7.79 24.66 -19.71
CA PHE A 866 -8.60 24.99 -20.88
C PHE A 866 -9.64 26.10 -20.58
N ALA A 867 -10.17 26.13 -19.36
CA ALA A 867 -11.08 27.17 -18.89
C ALA A 867 -10.38 28.46 -18.41
N GLY A 868 -9.05 28.54 -18.45
CA GLY A 868 -8.28 29.68 -17.94
C GLY A 868 -8.33 29.85 -16.42
N ILE A 869 -8.73 28.81 -15.67
CA ILE A 869 -8.73 28.83 -14.21
C ILE A 869 -7.30 28.51 -13.72
N PRO A 870 -6.72 29.32 -12.81
CA PRO A 870 -5.43 29.01 -12.21
C PRO A 870 -5.41 27.61 -11.57
N PRO A 871 -4.25 26.93 -11.54
CA PRO A 871 -4.11 25.70 -10.77
C PRO A 871 -4.48 25.96 -9.31
N GLU A 872 -5.16 25.00 -8.70
CA GLU A 872 -5.58 25.12 -7.30
C GLU A 872 -4.32 25.12 -6.41
N VAL A 873 -4.06 26.23 -5.71
CA VAL A 873 -3.01 26.28 -4.69
C VAL A 873 -3.54 25.53 -3.48
N ARG A 874 -3.22 24.24 -3.36
CA ARG A 874 -3.58 23.46 -2.17
C ARG A 874 -2.93 24.08 -0.94
N ARG A 875 -3.74 24.55 0.01
CA ARG A 875 -3.28 24.79 1.38
C ARG A 875 -2.97 23.42 2.01
N GLY A 876 -1.70 23.06 2.02
CA GLY A 876 -1.16 22.01 2.90
C GLY A 876 -1.15 20.59 2.36
N ASP A 877 -0.80 20.38 1.08
CA ASP A 877 -0.52 19.04 0.56
C ASP A 877 0.87 18.99 -0.08
N GLU A 878 1.70 18.14 0.50
CA GLU A 878 3.14 17.98 0.32
C GLU A 878 3.50 17.44 -1.07
N SER A 879 3.66 18.31 -2.07
CA SER A 879 4.29 17.97 -3.35
C SER A 879 5.79 18.30 -3.37
N SER A 880 6.49 18.10 -2.25
CA SER A 880 7.93 18.35 -2.18
C SER A 880 8.75 17.17 -1.70
N HIS A 881 8.45 15.93 -2.11
CA HIS A 881 9.46 14.86 -2.12
C HIS A 881 9.26 13.92 -3.31
N GLY A 882 9.96 14.27 -4.39
CA GLY A 882 10.49 13.43 -5.48
C GLY A 882 9.72 12.19 -5.92
N LEU A 883 8.92 12.34 -6.97
CA LEU A 883 8.81 11.39 -8.09
C LEU A 883 8.29 12.19 -9.30
N ALA A 884 9.18 12.89 -9.97
CA ALA A 884 8.89 13.48 -11.27
C ALA A 884 8.78 12.34 -12.29
N SER A 885 7.56 12.02 -12.75
CA SER A 885 7.42 11.30 -14.02
C SER A 885 7.70 12.28 -15.16
N PRO A 886 8.61 11.97 -16.10
CA PRO A 886 8.89 12.85 -17.23
C PRO A 886 7.69 12.82 -18.19
N GLY A 887 6.86 13.86 -18.13
CA GLY A 887 5.94 14.17 -19.21
C GLY A 887 6.74 14.41 -20.49
N HIS A 888 6.70 13.46 -21.42
CA HIS A 888 7.28 13.63 -22.74
C HIS A 888 6.48 14.69 -23.50
N LYS A 889 6.99 15.91 -23.55
CA LYS A 889 6.60 16.87 -24.59
C LYS A 889 7.14 16.32 -25.91
N ILE A 890 6.24 15.91 -26.81
CA ILE A 890 6.61 15.60 -28.20
C ILE A 890 7.01 16.93 -28.85
N ALA A 891 8.32 17.16 -28.98
CA ALA A 891 8.84 18.31 -29.70
C ALA A 891 8.72 18.03 -31.21
N ALA A 892 7.99 18.90 -31.92
CA ALA A 892 7.94 18.88 -33.38
C ALA A 892 9.33 19.23 -33.94
N ALA A 893 9.97 18.28 -34.62
CA ALA A 893 11.13 18.55 -35.45
C ALA A 893 10.67 19.22 -36.75
N ALA A 894 11.24 20.40 -37.05
CA ALA A 894 11.17 21.01 -38.36
C ALA A 894 12.60 21.28 -38.84
N SER A 895 12.85 20.87 -40.10
CA SER A 895 14.09 20.84 -40.92
C SER A 895 15.21 19.92 -40.46
#